data_AF-G3SKD1-F1
#
_entry.id   AF-G3SKD1-F1
#
_cell.length_a   1.000
_cell.length_b   1.000
_cell.length_c   1.000
_cell.angle_alpha   90.00
_cell.angle_beta   90.00
_cell.angle_gamma   90.00
#
_symmetry.space_group_name_H-M   'P 1'
#
loop_
_entity.id
_entity.type
_entity.pdbx_description
1 polymer ?
#
loop_
_entity_poly.entity_id
_entity_poly.type
_entity_poly.pdbx_seq_one_letter_code
_entity_poly.pdbx_strand_id
1 'polypeptide(L)'
;MEPRVVKPPGQDLVVESLKSRYGLGGSCPDEYDFSNFYQSKYKRRTLTSPGDLDVYSGDKVGSSLKYSDESKHCRTPLGSLFKHVNVNCLDDELDSFHDLKKQETEEELIENDYRVSTSKITKQSFKEIEKVALPTNTTSSRPRTECCSDAGDSPLKPVSCPKSKASDKRSLLPHQISQIHDELFQIHLKLQCETAAQQKFAEELQKRERFLLEREQLLFRHENALSKIKGVEEEVLKRFQIIKEQHDAEVEHLTEVIKEKNKETKRLRSSFDALKELNDTLKKQLNEASEENRKIDIQAKRVQARLDNLQRKYEFMTIQRLKGSSHAVHEMKSLKQEKAPVSKTYKVPLNGQVYELLTVFMDWISDHHLSKRNDIQEKCVKLLPLMTEQLQWMPFVNIKLHEPFVKFIYWSLRQLDAGAQHSTMTSTLRRLGEDIFKGVVTKGIQDSSPQHSVENKPKTAAFFKSSNLPLRFLSTLIVLKTVTQADYLAQAFDSLCLDLKTEEGKTLFLEYQAVPVILSHLRISSKGLLSNVIDSLLQMTVESKSLQPFLEACSNSSFFRTCSVLLRAPKLDLQILEKLSIILQKLSKIKSNKKLFELFTIHLMLQEIQRTTNPEHAFLCINLNSTLFNLGLTKCNSLVSSASH
;
A
#
# COMPACT_ATOMS: atom_id res chain seq x y z
N MET A 1 -22.84 -5.06 -63.56
CA MET A 1 -23.36 -4.04 -62.63
C MET A 1 -24.33 -4.73 -61.68
N GLU A 2 -24.35 -4.36 -60.42
CA GLU A 2 -25.22 -4.97 -59.39
C GLU A 2 -26.62 -4.33 -59.37
N PRO A 3 -27.67 -5.08 -58.98
CA PRO A 3 -29.01 -4.52 -58.81
C PRO A 3 -29.12 -3.72 -57.51
N ARG A 4 -29.69 -2.50 -57.59
CA ARG A 4 -29.96 -1.65 -56.42
C ARG A 4 -31.18 -2.14 -55.64
N VAL A 5 -31.03 -2.39 -54.35
CA VAL A 5 -32.16 -2.61 -53.42
C VAL A 5 -32.69 -1.27 -52.93
N VAL A 6 -33.95 -0.97 -53.24
CA VAL A 6 -34.67 0.22 -52.72
C VAL A 6 -35.33 -0.14 -51.38
N LYS A 7 -35.07 0.64 -50.33
CA LYS A 7 -35.72 0.49 -49.02
C LYS A 7 -37.06 1.22 -48.96
N PRO A 8 -38.09 0.68 -48.29
CA PRO A 8 -39.33 1.40 -48.03
C PRO A 8 -39.15 2.49 -46.95
N PRO A 9 -39.90 3.60 -47.01
CA PRO A 9 -39.76 4.71 -46.06
C PRO A 9 -40.34 4.37 -44.67
N GLY A 10 -39.71 4.91 -43.62
CA GLY A 10 -40.27 4.94 -42.26
C GLY A 10 -39.60 4.05 -41.20
N GLN A 11 -38.57 3.26 -41.55
CA GLN A 11 -37.85 2.45 -40.54
C GLN A 11 -37.00 3.29 -39.56
N ASP A 12 -36.44 4.41 -40.01
CA ASP A 12 -35.41 5.14 -39.25
C ASP A 12 -35.95 5.75 -37.94
N LEU A 13 -37.17 6.31 -37.93
CA LEU A 13 -37.82 6.86 -36.74
C LEU A 13 -38.01 5.84 -35.61
N VAL A 14 -38.21 4.56 -35.94
CA VAL A 14 -38.33 3.48 -34.93
C VAL A 14 -36.95 3.10 -34.38
N VAL A 15 -35.90 3.17 -35.21
CA VAL A 15 -34.52 2.91 -34.78
C VAL A 15 -33.97 4.06 -33.94
N GLU A 16 -34.24 5.31 -34.29
CA GLU A 16 -33.83 6.48 -33.49
C GLU A 16 -34.52 6.53 -32.13
N SER A 17 -35.85 6.31 -32.08
CA SER A 17 -36.59 6.30 -30.81
C SER A 17 -36.22 5.15 -29.88
N LEU A 18 -35.68 4.04 -30.41
CA LEU A 18 -35.03 2.99 -29.62
C LEU A 18 -33.63 3.38 -29.14
N LYS A 19 -32.79 3.97 -30.00
CA LYS A 19 -31.45 4.47 -29.61
C LYS A 19 -31.54 5.53 -28.50
N SER A 20 -32.47 6.48 -28.62
CA SER A 20 -32.73 7.51 -27.61
C SER A 20 -33.14 6.91 -26.25
N ARG A 21 -33.89 5.80 -26.24
CA ARG A 21 -34.37 5.16 -25.00
C ARG A 21 -33.31 4.32 -24.28
N TYR A 22 -32.25 3.90 -24.98
CA TYR A 22 -31.21 3.02 -24.42
C TYR A 22 -29.78 3.59 -24.50
N GLY A 23 -29.60 4.86 -24.87
CA GLY A 23 -28.33 5.59 -24.76
C GLY A 23 -27.20 5.15 -25.71
N LEU A 24 -27.51 4.35 -26.74
CA LEU A 24 -26.52 3.74 -27.64
C LEU A 24 -26.53 4.38 -29.03
N GLY A 25 -26.05 5.62 -29.11
CA GLY A 25 -25.82 6.35 -30.35
C GLY A 25 -24.97 7.59 -30.12
N GLY A 26 -23.67 7.51 -30.42
CA GLY A 26 -22.72 8.61 -30.22
C GLY A 26 -21.99 9.00 -31.50
N SER A 27 -21.83 10.30 -31.68
CA SER A 27 -20.81 11.00 -32.48
C SER A 27 -20.63 12.38 -31.84
N CYS A 28 -19.40 12.89 -31.75
CA CYS A 28 -19.12 14.19 -31.13
C CYS A 28 -19.76 15.35 -31.91
N PRO A 29 -19.98 16.49 -31.23
CA PRO A 29 -18.97 17.55 -31.38
C PRO A 29 -18.54 18.22 -30.06
N ASP A 30 -17.50 19.04 -30.21
CA ASP A 30 -17.03 20.16 -29.35
C ASP A 30 -16.59 19.87 -27.90
N GLU A 31 -15.27 19.91 -27.71
CA GLU A 31 -14.61 20.02 -26.40
C GLU A 31 -14.91 21.40 -25.78
N TYR A 32 -15.78 21.44 -24.77
CA TYR A 32 -15.92 22.64 -23.92
C TYR A 32 -14.89 22.63 -22.80
N ASP A 33 -13.96 23.57 -22.91
CA ASP A 33 -12.76 23.69 -22.09
C ASP A 33 -13.10 24.07 -20.62
N PHE A 34 -12.90 23.13 -19.69
CA PHE A 34 -12.98 23.39 -18.24
C PHE A 34 -11.60 23.54 -17.58
N SER A 35 -10.62 24.07 -18.33
CA SER A 35 -9.24 24.27 -17.88
C SER A 35 -8.97 25.60 -17.14
N ASN A 36 -9.94 26.13 -16.37
CA ASN A 36 -9.72 27.35 -15.56
C ASN A 36 -10.53 27.38 -14.26
N PHE A 37 -9.89 27.06 -13.12
CA PHE A 37 -9.95 27.86 -11.87
C PHE A 37 -9.02 27.34 -10.75
N TYR A 38 -7.70 27.50 -10.89
CA TYR A 38 -6.78 27.61 -9.72
C TYR A 38 -5.43 28.28 -10.06
N GLN A 39 -5.43 29.29 -10.93
CA GLN A 39 -4.22 30.04 -11.25
C GLN A 39 -4.23 31.42 -10.56
N SER A 40 -3.54 31.55 -9.43
CA SER A 40 -3.30 32.86 -8.82
C SER A 40 -1.88 33.00 -8.23
N LYS A 41 -1.21 34.09 -8.63
CA LYS A 41 -0.09 34.75 -7.92
C LYS A 41 1.23 33.97 -7.73
N TYR A 42 1.94 33.74 -8.84
CA TYR A 42 3.40 33.93 -8.85
C TYR A 42 3.85 34.83 -10.01
N LYS A 43 3.81 36.16 -9.78
CA LYS A 43 4.44 37.13 -10.69
C LYS A 43 5.97 37.04 -10.57
N ARG A 44 6.63 36.30 -11.46
CA ARG A 44 8.07 36.46 -11.69
C ARG A 44 8.27 37.68 -12.59
N ARG A 45 8.99 38.70 -12.12
CA ARG A 45 9.39 39.84 -12.95
C ARG A 45 10.45 39.37 -13.95
N THR A 46 10.18 39.56 -15.24
CA THR A 46 11.24 39.63 -16.25
C THR A 46 11.77 41.07 -16.26
N LEU A 47 13.09 41.23 -16.29
CA LEU A 47 13.75 42.51 -16.59
C LEU A 47 14.61 42.29 -17.83
N THR A 48 14.64 43.27 -18.72
CA THR A 48 15.27 43.19 -20.05
C THR A 48 16.47 44.14 -20.14
N SER A 49 17.24 44.05 -21.23
CA SER A 49 18.28 45.00 -21.68
C SER A 49 19.71 44.75 -21.13
N PRO A 50 20.77 45.27 -21.79
CA PRO A 50 21.59 44.41 -22.66
C PRO A 50 23.11 44.71 -22.58
N GLY A 51 23.90 44.19 -23.54
CA GLY A 51 25.19 44.81 -23.91
C GLY A 51 26.30 43.84 -24.36
N ASP A 52 27.02 44.25 -25.41
CA ASP A 52 28.42 43.99 -25.78
C ASP A 52 28.93 42.54 -25.91
N LEU A 53 29.39 42.09 -27.10
CA LEU A 53 30.64 42.42 -27.84
C LEU A 53 31.90 41.74 -27.22
N ASP A 54 32.81 41.10 -27.97
CA ASP A 54 32.82 40.88 -29.43
C ASP A 54 33.64 39.64 -29.89
N VAL A 55 33.49 39.34 -31.19
CA VAL A 55 34.30 38.53 -32.13
C VAL A 55 35.69 38.03 -31.68
N TYR A 56 35.98 36.74 -31.97
CA TYR A 56 37.17 36.35 -32.78
C TYR A 56 36.92 35.06 -33.57
N SER A 57 37.51 34.96 -34.77
CA SER A 57 37.22 33.93 -35.79
C SER A 57 38.47 33.14 -36.23
N GLY A 58 38.24 31.94 -36.80
CA GLY A 58 39.21 31.19 -37.61
C GLY A 58 39.45 29.74 -37.14
N ASP A 59 39.57 28.73 -38.01
CA ASP A 59 39.24 28.69 -39.45
C ASP A 59 38.98 27.23 -39.93
N LYS A 60 38.52 27.02 -41.17
CA LYS A 60 38.14 25.71 -41.75
C LYS A 60 39.05 25.22 -42.88
N VAL A 61 39.80 24.15 -42.65
CA VAL A 61 40.22 23.14 -43.66
C VAL A 61 40.36 21.79 -42.93
N GLY A 62 40.00 20.62 -43.45
CA GLY A 62 39.32 20.22 -44.70
C GLY A 62 39.19 18.69 -44.69
N SER A 63 38.18 18.10 -45.35
CA SER A 63 37.89 16.66 -45.23
C SER A 63 38.60 15.78 -46.26
N SER A 64 38.81 14.51 -45.91
CA SER A 64 38.87 13.40 -46.86
C SER A 64 38.24 12.15 -46.23
N LEU A 65 37.54 11.37 -47.05
CA LEU A 65 36.63 10.29 -46.63
C LEU A 65 36.63 9.20 -47.71
N LYS A 66 36.86 7.92 -47.35
CA LYS A 66 36.29 6.76 -48.07
C LYS A 66 36.12 5.51 -47.17
N TYR A 67 34.86 5.06 -47.11
CA TYR A 67 34.34 3.67 -47.15
C TYR A 67 35.00 2.52 -46.35
N SER A 68 34.22 1.97 -45.41
CA SER A 68 33.54 0.63 -45.50
C SER A 68 32.91 0.34 -44.12
N ASP A 69 31.60 0.43 -43.87
CA ASP A 69 30.43 -0.35 -44.37
C ASP A 69 30.06 -1.54 -43.44
N GLU A 70 28.77 -1.90 -43.43
CA GLU A 70 28.06 -2.95 -42.67
C GLU A 70 28.29 -3.07 -41.15
N SER A 71 27.35 -2.52 -40.37
CA SER A 71 26.26 -3.36 -39.81
C SER A 71 25.23 -2.55 -38.99
N LYS A 72 23.99 -3.02 -38.99
CA LYS A 72 22.86 -2.47 -38.22
C LYS A 72 22.85 -3.08 -36.82
N HIS A 73 22.47 -2.34 -35.78
CA HIS A 73 21.65 -2.84 -34.66
C HIS A 73 21.01 -1.68 -33.86
N CYS A 74 19.94 -1.97 -33.11
CA CYS A 74 19.05 -0.95 -32.54
C CYS A 74 19.51 -0.32 -31.22
N ARG A 75 19.02 0.89 -30.95
CA ARG A 75 19.32 1.70 -29.76
C ARG A 75 18.17 1.61 -28.75
N THR A 76 18.35 0.94 -27.63
CA THR A 76 17.35 0.85 -26.53
C THR A 76 18.08 0.86 -25.17
N PRO A 77 17.62 1.65 -24.17
CA PRO A 77 18.32 1.76 -22.89
C PRO A 77 18.15 0.53 -22.00
N LEU A 78 19.16 0.25 -21.18
CA LEU A 78 19.21 -0.89 -20.26
C LEU A 78 18.19 -0.71 -19.11
N GLY A 79 17.07 -1.45 -19.15
CA GLY A 79 15.91 -1.17 -18.29
C GLY A 79 14.98 -2.35 -18.01
N SER A 80 15.50 -3.52 -17.62
CA SER A 80 14.79 -4.52 -16.79
C SER A 80 15.63 -5.79 -16.58
N LEU A 81 15.99 -6.11 -15.33
CA LEU A 81 16.58 -7.43 -15.01
C LEU A 81 16.33 -7.86 -13.55
N PHE A 82 15.06 -7.81 -13.14
CA PHE A 82 14.56 -8.55 -11.98
C PHE A 82 13.26 -9.27 -12.36
N LYS A 83 13.34 -10.57 -12.59
CA LYS A 83 12.21 -11.50 -12.59
C LYS A 83 12.55 -12.72 -11.73
N HIS A 84 11.51 -13.29 -11.13
CA HIS A 84 11.56 -14.27 -10.05
C HIS A 84 12.60 -15.39 -10.21
N VAL A 85 13.44 -15.55 -9.17
CA VAL A 85 14.17 -16.79 -8.89
C VAL A 85 13.57 -17.38 -7.62
N ASN A 86 12.52 -18.18 -7.78
CA ASN A 86 11.99 -19.00 -6.69
C ASN A 86 12.79 -20.32 -6.65
N VAL A 87 13.63 -20.50 -5.63
CA VAL A 87 14.47 -21.69 -5.46
C VAL A 87 14.43 -22.13 -4.01
N ASN A 88 13.62 -23.15 -3.73
CA ASN A 88 13.57 -23.93 -2.50
C ASN A 88 13.36 -25.42 -2.88
N CYS A 89 14.43 -26.10 -3.32
CA CYS A 89 14.46 -27.56 -3.51
C CYS A 89 15.88 -28.08 -3.19
N LEU A 90 16.01 -28.75 -2.05
CA LEU A 90 16.99 -29.74 -1.56
C LEU A 90 16.51 -30.09 -0.13
N ASP A 91 16.54 -31.30 0.44
CA ASP A 91 16.68 -32.71 0.01
C ASP A 91 16.07 -33.53 1.19
N ASP A 92 15.46 -34.72 1.09
CA ASP A 92 14.93 -35.55 -0.01
C ASP A 92 13.93 -36.57 0.61
N GLU A 93 13.01 -37.18 -0.18
CA GLU A 93 12.41 -38.53 0.03
C GLU A 93 11.41 -38.91 -1.10
N LEU A 94 11.37 -40.19 -1.46
CA LEU A 94 10.55 -40.82 -2.52
C LEU A 94 9.13 -41.15 -1.97
N ASP A 95 8.06 -41.48 -2.72
CA ASP A 95 7.90 -42.05 -4.06
C ASP A 95 6.43 -41.88 -4.58
N SER A 96 6.17 -42.10 -5.88
CA SER A 96 4.85 -42.27 -6.54
C SER A 96 3.89 -41.04 -6.53
N PHE A 97 3.05 -40.74 -7.54
CA PHE A 97 2.54 -41.48 -8.70
C PHE A 97 2.44 -40.59 -9.98
N HIS A 98 2.38 -41.23 -11.15
CA HIS A 98 1.96 -40.60 -12.42
C HIS A 98 0.49 -40.94 -12.77
N ASP A 99 -0.02 -40.26 -13.81
CA ASP A 99 -1.31 -40.41 -14.50
C ASP A 99 -2.61 -40.01 -13.78
N LEU A 100 -3.26 -38.97 -14.34
CA LEU A 100 -4.52 -39.18 -15.07
C LEU A 100 -4.76 -38.08 -16.12
N LYS A 101 -5.40 -38.45 -17.24
CA LYS A 101 -5.68 -37.59 -18.40
C LYS A 101 -7.18 -37.28 -18.51
N LYS A 102 -7.48 -36.13 -19.11
CA LYS A 102 -8.61 -35.85 -20.02
C LYS A 102 -10.00 -36.44 -19.67
N GLN A 103 -10.83 -35.61 -19.07
CA GLN A 103 -12.24 -35.37 -19.43
C GLN A 103 -12.54 -33.91 -18.99
N GLU A 104 -13.43 -33.13 -19.59
CA GLU A 104 -14.61 -33.43 -20.40
C GLU A 104 -14.67 -32.56 -21.68
N THR A 105 -15.40 -33.01 -22.70
CA THR A 105 -15.92 -32.24 -23.85
C THR A 105 -17.20 -32.95 -24.30
N GLU A 106 -18.09 -32.24 -24.98
CA GLU A 106 -19.39 -32.72 -25.51
C GLU A 106 -20.51 -32.87 -24.47
N GLU A 107 -21.52 -32.00 -24.55
CA GLU A 107 -22.89 -32.41 -24.87
C GLU A 107 -23.66 -31.24 -25.53
N GLU A 108 -24.75 -31.58 -26.22
CA GLU A 108 -25.40 -30.79 -27.29
C GLU A 108 -26.31 -29.65 -26.75
N LEU A 109 -26.66 -28.57 -27.46
CA LEU A 109 -27.09 -28.36 -28.86
C LEU A 109 -28.39 -29.07 -29.27
N ILE A 110 -29.53 -28.64 -28.71
CA ILE A 110 -30.85 -28.86 -29.34
C ILE A 110 -31.51 -27.53 -29.70
N GLU A 111 -31.63 -27.31 -31.00
CA GLU A 111 -32.43 -26.28 -31.67
C GLU A 111 -33.92 -26.66 -31.69
N ASN A 112 -34.83 -25.68 -31.58
CA ASN A 112 -36.25 -25.86 -31.96
C ASN A 112 -36.90 -24.48 -32.21
N ASP A 113 -37.35 -24.22 -33.44
CA ASP A 113 -38.05 -22.99 -33.85
C ASP A 113 -39.56 -23.25 -34.05
N TYR A 114 -40.41 -22.44 -33.40
CA TYR A 114 -41.85 -22.42 -33.65
C TYR A 114 -42.40 -20.99 -33.59
N ARG A 115 -42.49 -20.35 -34.76
CA ARG A 115 -43.07 -19.02 -34.97
C ARG A 115 -44.41 -19.09 -35.72
N VAL A 116 -45.53 -18.94 -35.01
CA VAL A 116 -46.82 -18.59 -35.64
C VAL A 116 -47.57 -17.50 -34.87
N SER A 117 -47.67 -16.33 -35.51
CA SER A 117 -48.75 -15.33 -35.47
C SER A 117 -49.47 -15.00 -34.16
N THR A 118 -49.09 -13.88 -33.55
CA THR A 118 -49.99 -13.04 -32.73
C THR A 118 -51.00 -12.29 -33.61
N SER A 119 -52.29 -12.29 -33.27
CA SER A 119 -53.28 -11.32 -33.77
C SER A 119 -53.47 -10.17 -32.78
N LYS A 120 -53.77 -8.96 -33.29
CA LYS A 120 -53.96 -7.72 -32.51
C LYS A 120 -55.34 -7.10 -32.81
N ILE A 121 -55.65 -6.01 -32.07
CA ILE A 121 -56.76 -5.04 -32.23
C ILE A 121 -57.97 -5.48 -31.37
N THR A 122 -58.53 -4.65 -30.47
CA THR A 122 -58.75 -3.18 -30.51
C THR A 122 -58.40 -2.45 -29.20
N LYS A 123 -58.35 -1.10 -29.24
CA LYS A 123 -58.15 -0.19 -28.10
C LYS A 123 -59.44 0.04 -27.31
N GLN A 124 -59.35 0.26 -25.99
CA GLN A 124 -59.89 1.49 -25.37
C GLN A 124 -59.20 1.81 -24.03
N SER A 125 -59.34 3.06 -23.56
CA SER A 125 -58.77 3.61 -22.32
C SER A 125 -59.76 3.55 -21.16
N PHE A 126 -59.29 3.57 -19.90
CA PHE A 126 -59.57 4.67 -18.96
C PHE A 126 -58.65 4.66 -17.73
N LYS A 127 -58.88 5.58 -16.79
CA LYS A 127 -57.93 6.07 -15.77
C LYS A 127 -57.75 5.18 -14.53
N GLU A 128 -56.53 5.21 -14.03
CA GLU A 128 -56.15 5.35 -12.62
C GLU A 128 -57.25 5.89 -11.66
N ILE A 129 -57.48 5.19 -10.55
CA ILE A 129 -58.04 5.70 -9.29
C ILE A 129 -57.21 5.11 -8.13
N GLU A 130 -57.01 5.90 -7.08
CA GLU A 130 -56.11 5.62 -5.95
C GLU A 130 -56.79 4.88 -4.79
N LYS A 131 -55.95 4.26 -3.94
CA LYS A 131 -56.16 3.73 -2.56
C LYS A 131 -57.49 4.04 -1.86
N VAL A 132 -58.01 3.06 -1.13
CA VAL A 132 -58.04 3.03 0.37
C VAL A 132 -58.34 1.59 0.82
N ALA A 133 -57.73 1.14 1.92
CA ALA A 133 -57.99 -0.15 2.54
C ALA A 133 -58.88 -0.01 3.78
N LEU A 134 -59.78 -0.97 4.02
CA LEU A 134 -60.61 -1.08 5.22
C LEU A 134 -60.32 -2.43 5.92
N PRO A 135 -60.07 -2.46 7.25
CA PRO A 135 -59.81 -3.68 7.99
C PRO A 135 -61.04 -4.21 8.76
N THR A 136 -61.03 -5.52 9.07
CA THR A 136 -61.80 -6.18 10.16
C THR A 136 -63.35 -6.15 10.05
N ASN A 137 -64.12 -7.15 10.54
CA ASN A 137 -63.80 -8.30 11.40
C ASN A 137 -64.79 -9.48 11.19
N THR A 138 -64.41 -10.68 11.64
CA THR A 138 -65.20 -11.84 12.19
C THR A 138 -66.73 -11.97 11.89
N THR A 139 -67.33 -13.16 11.69
CA THR A 139 -67.04 -14.48 12.31
C THR A 139 -67.78 -15.64 11.60
N SER A 140 -67.19 -16.85 11.54
CA SER A 140 -67.90 -18.15 11.74
C SER A 140 -66.91 -19.33 11.84
N SER A 141 -67.24 -20.36 12.62
CA SER A 141 -66.45 -21.61 12.79
C SER A 141 -66.82 -22.67 11.73
N ARG A 142 -65.92 -23.50 11.18
CA ARG A 142 -65.06 -24.56 11.79
C ARG A 142 -65.88 -25.69 12.48
N PRO A 143 -65.47 -26.98 12.43
CA PRO A 143 -64.59 -27.71 11.50
C PRO A 143 -65.27 -28.98 10.89
N ARG A 144 -64.57 -29.71 10.01
CA ARG A 144 -64.64 -31.19 10.02
C ARG A 144 -63.28 -31.79 9.65
N THR A 145 -62.87 -32.79 10.42
CA THR A 145 -61.68 -33.61 10.21
C THR A 145 -62.09 -35.06 10.48
N GLU A 146 -61.41 -35.98 9.80
CA GLU A 146 -61.08 -37.37 10.18
C GLU A 146 -61.23 -38.33 8.99
N CYS A 147 -60.13 -39.02 8.71
CA CYS A 147 -60.11 -40.23 7.90
C CYS A 147 -60.10 -41.43 8.83
N CYS A 148 -60.76 -42.51 8.44
CA CYS A 148 -60.32 -43.85 8.78
C CYS A 148 -60.44 -44.73 7.54
N SER A 149 -59.46 -45.62 7.38
CA SER A 149 -59.31 -46.48 6.21
C SER A 149 -60.22 -47.71 6.32
N ASP A 150 -60.54 -48.32 5.18
CA ASP A 150 -60.43 -49.78 5.07
C ASP A 150 -59.92 -50.17 3.68
N ALA A 151 -59.39 -51.39 3.56
CA ALA A 151 -58.67 -51.87 2.38
C ALA A 151 -59.61 -52.52 1.33
N GLY A 152 -59.23 -52.45 0.06
CA GLY A 152 -60.07 -52.98 -1.03
C GLY A 152 -59.42 -52.92 -2.42
N ASP A 153 -58.11 -53.18 -2.52
CA ASP A 153 -57.40 -53.09 -3.79
C ASP A 153 -57.72 -54.30 -4.70
N SER A 154 -58.39 -54.05 -5.83
CA SER A 154 -58.64 -55.04 -6.89
C SER A 154 -59.05 -54.37 -8.21
N PRO A 155 -58.38 -54.68 -9.34
CA PRO A 155 -58.63 -53.99 -10.60
C PRO A 155 -59.92 -54.49 -11.28
N LEU A 156 -60.93 -53.61 -11.37
CA LEU A 156 -62.10 -53.88 -12.20
C LEU A 156 -61.74 -53.86 -13.69
N LYS A 157 -61.89 -55.03 -14.32
CA LYS A 157 -61.70 -55.26 -15.76
C LYS A 157 -62.63 -54.35 -16.59
N PRO A 158 -62.25 -54.00 -17.83
CA PRO A 158 -63.16 -53.32 -18.75
C PRO A 158 -64.43 -54.17 -18.95
N VAL A 159 -65.60 -53.56 -18.74
CA VAL A 159 -66.89 -54.22 -18.95
C VAL A 159 -67.06 -54.51 -20.44
N SER A 160 -67.16 -55.80 -20.78
CA SER A 160 -67.38 -56.24 -22.16
C SER A 160 -68.76 -55.84 -22.65
N CYS A 161 -68.84 -55.17 -23.81
CA CYS A 161 -70.09 -54.92 -24.50
C CYS A 161 -70.86 -56.25 -24.72
N PRO A 162 -72.11 -56.39 -24.24
CA PRO A 162 -72.90 -57.59 -24.49
C PRO A 162 -73.16 -57.75 -25.99
N LYS A 163 -72.84 -58.92 -26.56
CA LYS A 163 -73.27 -59.26 -27.93
C LYS A 163 -74.78 -59.49 -27.93
N SER A 164 -75.55 -58.50 -28.37
CA SER A 164 -77.00 -58.56 -28.50
C SER A 164 -77.43 -59.53 -29.61
N LYS A 165 -77.61 -60.81 -29.26
CA LYS A 165 -78.51 -61.72 -29.99
C LYS A 165 -79.88 -61.72 -29.29
N ALA A 166 -80.69 -60.71 -29.62
CA ALA A 166 -82.12 -60.66 -29.30
C ALA A 166 -82.91 -60.43 -30.60
N SER A 167 -84.05 -61.10 -30.74
CA SER A 167 -84.83 -61.19 -31.98
C SER A 167 -85.56 -59.89 -32.35
N ASP A 168 -85.83 -59.71 -33.64
CA ASP A 168 -86.81 -58.76 -34.16
C ASP A 168 -88.16 -58.82 -33.41
N LYS A 169 -88.40 -57.81 -32.57
CA LYS A 169 -89.73 -57.32 -32.26
C LYS A 169 -89.71 -55.79 -32.30
N ARG A 170 -89.96 -55.24 -33.49
CA ARG A 170 -90.33 -53.83 -33.69
C ARG A 170 -91.70 -53.53 -33.06
N SER A 171 -91.78 -53.56 -31.73
CA SER A 171 -92.84 -52.85 -31.01
C SER A 171 -92.61 -51.35 -31.23
N LEU A 172 -93.59 -50.68 -31.83
CA LEU A 172 -93.46 -49.35 -32.43
C LEU A 172 -93.12 -48.24 -31.41
N LEU A 173 -91.84 -48.05 -31.09
CA LEU A 173 -91.33 -46.69 -30.95
C LEU A 173 -91.29 -46.07 -32.36
N PRO A 174 -91.88 -44.87 -32.57
CA PRO A 174 -91.66 -44.11 -33.80
C PRO A 174 -90.17 -43.94 -34.06
N HIS A 175 -89.74 -44.02 -35.33
CA HIS A 175 -88.32 -43.92 -35.70
C HIS A 175 -87.67 -42.62 -35.18
N GLN A 176 -88.46 -41.54 -35.04
CA GLN A 176 -88.07 -40.28 -34.39
C GLN A 176 -87.60 -40.45 -32.94
N ILE A 177 -88.18 -41.36 -32.14
CA ILE A 177 -87.77 -41.54 -30.74
C ILE A 177 -86.40 -42.23 -30.64
N SER A 178 -86.10 -43.18 -31.54
CA SER A 178 -84.74 -43.75 -31.64
C SER A 178 -83.73 -42.67 -32.02
N GLN A 179 -84.05 -41.87 -33.05
CA GLN A 179 -83.19 -40.76 -33.48
C GLN A 179 -82.95 -39.74 -32.36
N ILE A 180 -83.98 -39.39 -31.58
CA ILE A 180 -83.86 -38.50 -30.41
C ILE A 180 -82.93 -39.12 -29.34
N HIS A 181 -82.99 -40.43 -29.10
CA HIS A 181 -82.06 -41.09 -28.19
C HIS A 181 -80.61 -41.09 -28.70
N ASP A 182 -80.40 -41.34 -29.99
CA ASP A 182 -79.07 -41.29 -30.61
C ASP A 182 -78.49 -39.86 -30.58
N GLU A 183 -79.30 -38.85 -30.88
CA GLU A 183 -78.91 -37.43 -30.79
C GLU A 183 -78.60 -37.01 -29.33
N LEU A 184 -79.43 -37.41 -28.36
CA LEU A 184 -79.17 -37.17 -26.93
C LEU A 184 -77.88 -37.85 -26.45
N PHE A 185 -77.58 -39.06 -26.93
CA PHE A 185 -76.33 -39.76 -26.60
C PHE A 185 -75.10 -39.04 -27.19
N GLN A 186 -75.19 -38.56 -28.42
CA GLN A 186 -74.12 -37.76 -29.05
C GLN A 186 -73.94 -36.39 -28.35
N ILE A 187 -75.02 -35.76 -27.89
CA ILE A 187 -74.96 -34.55 -27.06
C ILE A 187 -74.28 -34.84 -25.72
N HIS A 188 -74.67 -35.92 -25.04
CA HIS A 188 -74.07 -36.33 -23.76
C HIS A 188 -72.56 -36.60 -23.89
N LEU A 189 -72.14 -37.33 -24.93
CA LEU A 189 -70.72 -37.62 -25.18
C LEU A 189 -69.92 -36.34 -25.46
N LYS A 190 -70.46 -35.40 -26.26
CA LYS A 190 -69.84 -34.09 -26.46
C LYS A 190 -69.73 -33.29 -25.16
N LEU A 191 -70.79 -33.28 -24.35
CA LEU A 191 -70.82 -32.58 -23.06
C LEU A 191 -69.79 -33.16 -22.07
N GLN A 192 -69.59 -34.47 -22.08
CA GLN A 192 -68.57 -35.15 -21.28
C GLN A 192 -67.15 -34.76 -21.71
N CYS A 193 -66.87 -34.75 -23.02
CA CYS A 193 -65.59 -34.29 -23.57
C CYS A 193 -65.31 -32.81 -23.24
N GLU A 194 -66.32 -31.95 -23.39
CA GLU A 194 -66.24 -30.52 -23.09
C GLU A 194 -65.99 -30.27 -21.59
N THR A 195 -66.68 -31.01 -20.71
CA THR A 195 -66.46 -30.94 -19.25
C THR A 195 -65.02 -31.33 -18.88
N ALA A 196 -64.47 -32.38 -19.51
CA ALA A 196 -63.08 -32.80 -19.29
C ALA A 196 -62.05 -31.78 -19.84
N ALA A 197 -62.37 -31.05 -20.91
CA ALA A 197 -61.55 -29.95 -21.41
C ALA A 197 -61.56 -28.75 -20.45
N GLN A 198 -62.74 -28.38 -19.95
CA GLN A 198 -62.91 -27.29 -18.97
C GLN A 198 -62.19 -27.59 -17.65
N GLN A 199 -62.22 -28.84 -17.17
CA GLN A 199 -61.47 -29.24 -15.97
C GLN A 199 -59.96 -29.08 -16.17
N LYS A 200 -59.39 -29.51 -17.30
CA LYS A 200 -57.96 -29.32 -17.60
C LYS A 200 -57.58 -27.84 -17.67
N PHE A 201 -58.42 -27.03 -18.31
CA PHE A 201 -58.22 -25.57 -18.37
C PHE A 201 -58.24 -24.92 -16.97
N ALA A 202 -59.15 -25.35 -16.09
CA ALA A 202 -59.19 -24.88 -14.70
C ALA A 202 -57.92 -25.27 -13.91
N GLU A 203 -57.40 -26.49 -14.10
CA GLU A 203 -56.13 -26.90 -13.49
C GLU A 203 -54.92 -26.09 -14.00
N GLU A 204 -54.86 -25.79 -15.30
CA GLU A 204 -53.83 -24.93 -15.88
C GLU A 204 -53.92 -23.48 -15.38
N LEU A 205 -55.14 -22.95 -15.27
CA LEU A 205 -55.39 -21.63 -14.70
C LEU A 205 -54.93 -21.58 -13.23
N GLN A 206 -55.25 -22.58 -12.41
CA GLN A 206 -54.83 -22.67 -11.01
C GLN A 206 -53.30 -22.88 -10.87
N LYS A 207 -52.63 -23.53 -11.82
CA LYS A 207 -51.15 -23.59 -11.88
C LYS A 207 -50.57 -22.20 -12.19
N ARG A 208 -51.15 -21.47 -13.15
CA ARG A 208 -50.73 -20.13 -13.55
C ARG A 208 -50.95 -19.08 -12.45
N GLU A 209 -52.06 -19.16 -11.73
CA GLU A 209 -52.39 -18.29 -10.59
C GLU A 209 -51.37 -18.43 -9.45
N ARG A 210 -51.04 -19.67 -9.05
CA ARG A 210 -49.99 -19.95 -8.05
C ARG A 210 -48.64 -19.34 -8.46
N PHE A 211 -48.21 -19.55 -9.69
CA PHE A 211 -46.96 -18.98 -10.20
C PHE A 211 -46.95 -17.45 -10.21
N LEU A 212 -48.09 -16.80 -10.51
CA LEU A 212 -48.21 -15.35 -10.44
C LEU A 212 -48.10 -14.84 -8.99
N LEU A 213 -48.73 -15.52 -8.04
CA LEU A 213 -48.71 -15.17 -6.62
C LEU A 213 -47.32 -15.36 -5.98
N GLU A 214 -46.60 -16.42 -6.36
CA GLU A 214 -45.18 -16.61 -6.02
C GLU A 214 -44.30 -15.48 -6.59
N ARG A 215 -44.52 -15.10 -7.86
CA ARG A 215 -43.77 -14.01 -8.51
C ARG A 215 -44.07 -12.65 -7.88
N GLU A 216 -45.31 -12.38 -7.50
CA GLU A 216 -45.72 -11.17 -6.78
C GLU A 216 -45.07 -11.11 -5.39
N GLN A 217 -45.09 -12.21 -4.62
CA GLN A 217 -44.38 -12.29 -3.34
C GLN A 217 -42.87 -12.04 -3.49
N LEU A 218 -42.26 -12.52 -4.58
CA LEU A 218 -40.85 -12.24 -4.89
C LEU A 218 -40.61 -10.76 -5.23
N LEU A 219 -41.51 -10.11 -5.99
CA LEU A 219 -41.42 -8.67 -6.29
C LEU A 219 -41.50 -7.82 -5.00
N PHE A 220 -42.41 -8.12 -4.08
CA PHE A 220 -42.46 -7.43 -2.78
C PHE A 220 -41.18 -7.60 -1.94
N ARG A 221 -40.49 -8.76 -2.03
CA ARG A 221 -39.16 -8.94 -1.40
C ARG A 221 -38.11 -8.04 -2.03
N HIS A 222 -38.11 -7.90 -3.36
CA HIS A 222 -37.18 -7.02 -4.07
C HIS A 222 -37.46 -5.53 -3.80
N GLU A 223 -38.72 -5.12 -3.76
CA GLU A 223 -39.11 -3.74 -3.41
C GLU A 223 -38.64 -3.36 -1.98
N ASN A 224 -38.86 -4.25 -1.00
CA ASN A 224 -38.38 -4.08 0.37
C ASN A 224 -36.83 -4.00 0.44
N ALA A 225 -36.12 -4.81 -0.38
CA ALA A 225 -34.67 -4.73 -0.49
C ALA A 225 -34.19 -3.40 -1.11
N LEU A 226 -34.85 -2.91 -2.16
CA LEU A 226 -34.55 -1.62 -2.79
C LEU A 226 -34.81 -0.45 -1.84
N SER A 227 -35.91 -0.50 -1.08
CA SER A 227 -36.23 0.49 -0.03
C SER A 227 -35.10 0.57 1.03
N LYS A 228 -34.58 -0.58 1.48
CA LYS A 228 -33.44 -0.64 2.41
C LYS A 228 -32.15 -0.10 1.80
N ILE A 229 -31.85 -0.44 0.54
CA ILE A 229 -30.67 0.07 -0.18
C ILE A 229 -30.72 1.60 -0.27
N LYS A 230 -31.87 2.18 -0.63
CA LYS A 230 -32.07 3.64 -0.67
C LYS A 230 -31.88 4.29 0.71
N GLY A 231 -32.35 3.66 1.78
CA GLY A 231 -32.13 4.15 3.14
C GLY A 231 -30.64 4.20 3.53
N VAL A 232 -29.86 3.21 3.12
CA VAL A 232 -28.39 3.19 3.30
C VAL A 232 -27.70 4.23 2.43
N GLU A 233 -28.14 4.42 1.19
CA GLU A 233 -27.62 5.47 0.29
C GLU A 233 -27.84 6.88 0.88
N GLU A 234 -29.04 7.16 1.40
CA GLU A 234 -29.34 8.42 2.09
C GLU A 234 -28.51 8.62 3.38
N GLU A 235 -28.15 7.55 4.08
CA GLU A 235 -27.25 7.62 5.25
C GLU A 235 -25.79 7.87 4.83
N VAL A 236 -25.30 7.20 3.78
CA VAL A 236 -23.95 7.40 3.22
C VAL A 236 -23.78 8.83 2.72
N LEU A 237 -24.77 9.39 2.04
CA LEU A 237 -24.75 10.80 1.58
C LEU A 237 -24.68 11.78 2.76
N LYS A 238 -25.45 11.55 3.84
CA LYS A 238 -25.39 12.37 5.07
C LYS A 238 -24.03 12.27 5.76
N ARG A 239 -23.48 11.06 5.89
CA ARG A 239 -22.12 10.83 6.45
C ARG A 239 -21.04 11.52 5.61
N PHE A 240 -21.14 11.46 4.28
CA PHE A 240 -20.19 12.12 3.38
C PHE A 240 -20.24 13.65 3.52
N GLN A 241 -21.43 14.23 3.61
CA GLN A 241 -21.60 15.67 3.83
C GLN A 241 -20.99 16.13 5.17
N ILE A 242 -21.21 15.39 6.27
CA ILE A 242 -20.61 15.69 7.58
C ILE A 242 -19.08 15.61 7.53
N ILE A 243 -18.51 14.57 6.88
CA ILE A 243 -17.06 14.42 6.72
C ILE A 243 -16.48 15.58 5.90
N LYS A 244 -17.19 16.03 4.87
CA LYS A 244 -16.78 17.19 4.06
C LYS A 244 -16.78 18.47 4.88
N GLU A 245 -17.86 18.78 5.59
CA GLU A 245 -17.98 19.97 6.45
C GLU A 245 -16.91 19.99 7.55
N GLN A 246 -16.61 18.82 8.15
CA GLN A 246 -15.53 18.67 9.12
C GLN A 246 -14.15 18.93 8.50
N HIS A 247 -13.91 18.43 7.28
CA HIS A 247 -12.64 18.65 6.57
C HIS A 247 -12.45 20.12 6.15
N ASP A 248 -13.50 20.75 5.60
CA ASP A 248 -13.48 22.16 5.22
C ASP A 248 -13.16 23.04 6.45
N ALA A 249 -13.77 22.76 7.62
CA ALA A 249 -13.47 23.44 8.88
C ALA A 249 -12.05 23.18 9.42
N GLU A 250 -11.51 21.96 9.28
CA GLU A 250 -10.13 21.66 9.63
C GLU A 250 -9.14 22.43 8.74
N VAL A 251 -9.43 22.52 7.44
CA VAL A 251 -8.61 23.28 6.46
C VAL A 251 -8.63 24.78 6.77
N GLU A 252 -9.77 25.36 7.16
CA GLU A 252 -9.84 26.75 7.62
C GLU A 252 -8.99 26.97 8.88
N HIS A 253 -9.16 26.13 9.91
CA HIS A 253 -8.40 26.21 11.16
C HIS A 253 -6.89 26.07 10.94
N LEU A 254 -6.44 25.09 10.15
CA LEU A 254 -5.02 24.93 9.81
C LEU A 254 -4.49 26.14 9.02
N THR A 255 -5.30 26.71 8.14
CA THR A 255 -4.97 27.95 7.41
C THR A 255 -4.82 29.15 8.35
N GLU A 256 -5.64 29.25 9.40
CA GLU A 256 -5.51 30.26 10.47
C GLU A 256 -4.22 30.09 11.28
N VAL A 257 -3.92 28.87 11.72
CA VAL A 257 -2.67 28.54 12.45
C VAL A 257 -1.43 28.85 11.59
N ILE A 258 -1.49 28.60 10.28
CA ILE A 258 -0.42 28.97 9.35
C ILE A 258 -0.30 30.49 9.20
N LYS A 259 -1.40 31.26 9.15
CA LYS A 259 -1.36 32.74 9.17
C LYS A 259 -0.70 33.24 10.46
N GLU A 260 -1.07 32.70 11.62
CA GLU A 260 -0.50 33.02 12.94
C GLU A 260 1.01 32.75 13.00
N LYS A 261 1.45 31.54 12.66
CA LYS A 261 2.87 31.15 12.65
C LYS A 261 3.70 31.99 11.67
N ASN A 262 3.10 32.47 10.57
CA ASN A 262 3.75 33.43 9.68
C ASN A 262 3.88 34.85 10.28
N LYS A 263 2.94 35.31 11.12
CA LYS A 263 3.09 36.57 11.89
C LYS A 263 4.22 36.43 12.92
N GLU A 264 4.23 35.33 13.66
CA GLU A 264 5.26 35.02 14.67
C GLU A 264 6.67 34.94 14.05
N THR A 265 6.82 34.20 12.95
CA THR A 265 8.09 34.07 12.22
C THR A 265 8.63 35.43 11.76
N LYS A 266 7.75 36.35 11.32
CA LYS A 266 8.15 37.73 10.97
C LYS A 266 8.64 38.51 12.19
N ARG A 267 7.95 38.41 13.33
CA ARG A 267 8.37 39.05 14.60
C ARG A 267 9.75 38.54 15.06
N LEU A 268 9.96 37.22 15.04
CA LEU A 268 11.25 36.61 15.37
C LEU A 268 12.36 37.08 14.44
N ARG A 269 12.08 37.20 13.13
CA ARG A 269 13.06 37.70 12.17
C ARG A 269 13.47 39.16 12.47
N SER A 270 12.52 40.05 12.72
CA SER A 270 12.83 41.43 13.13
C SER A 270 13.58 41.52 14.46
N SER A 271 13.30 40.62 15.42
CA SER A 271 14.04 40.54 16.68
C SER A 271 15.49 40.07 16.46
N PHE A 272 15.71 39.11 15.56
CA PHE A 272 17.05 38.66 15.17
C PHE A 272 17.83 39.75 14.41
N ASP A 273 17.18 40.46 13.48
CA ASP A 273 17.78 41.55 12.73
C ASP A 273 18.24 42.69 13.69
N ALA A 274 17.44 43.03 14.72
CA ALA A 274 17.82 43.99 15.76
C ALA A 274 18.93 43.48 16.72
N LEU A 275 18.90 42.19 17.10
CA LEU A 275 19.98 41.57 17.88
C LEU A 275 21.32 41.59 17.13
N LYS A 276 21.28 41.45 15.80
CA LYS A 276 22.46 41.56 14.94
C LYS A 276 23.01 43.00 14.93
N GLU A 277 22.16 44.01 14.77
CA GLU A 277 22.56 45.42 14.79
C GLU A 277 23.22 45.81 16.14
N LEU A 278 22.66 45.34 17.26
CA LEU A 278 23.28 45.49 18.58
C LEU A 278 24.62 44.76 18.68
N ASN A 279 24.74 43.55 18.13
CA ASN A 279 25.99 42.77 18.14
C ASN A 279 27.09 43.43 17.29
N ASP A 280 26.74 43.99 16.13
CA ASP A 280 27.67 44.73 15.27
C ASP A 280 28.09 46.07 15.91
N THR A 281 27.18 46.73 16.65
CA THR A 281 27.50 47.89 17.49
C THR A 281 28.48 47.55 18.61
N LEU A 282 28.27 46.43 19.33
CA LEU A 282 29.18 45.95 20.38
C LEU A 282 30.57 45.59 19.83
N LYS A 283 30.67 45.01 18.63
CA LYS A 283 31.96 44.78 17.94
C LYS A 283 32.70 46.10 17.68
N LYS A 284 31.98 47.16 17.27
CA LYS A 284 32.58 48.48 17.03
C LYS A 284 33.16 49.06 18.33
N GLN A 285 32.39 49.05 19.41
CA GLN A 285 32.85 49.51 20.74
C GLN A 285 34.04 48.68 21.26
N LEU A 286 34.03 47.36 21.06
CA LEU A 286 35.14 46.48 21.44
C LEU A 286 36.42 46.79 20.65
N ASN A 287 36.31 47.10 19.36
CA ASN A 287 37.44 47.51 18.53
C ASN A 287 37.99 48.88 18.95
N GLU A 288 37.12 49.85 19.24
CA GLU A 288 37.49 51.19 19.72
C GLU A 288 38.24 51.12 21.06
N ALA A 289 37.73 50.33 22.02
CA ALA A 289 38.40 50.08 23.30
C ALA A 289 39.72 49.28 23.14
N SER A 290 39.80 48.39 22.15
CA SER A 290 41.03 47.65 21.82
C SER A 290 42.12 48.59 21.25
N GLU A 291 41.73 49.54 20.40
CA GLU A 291 42.65 50.59 19.93
C GLU A 291 43.12 51.52 21.06
N GLU A 292 42.24 51.88 22.00
CA GLU A 292 42.61 52.69 23.15
C GLU A 292 43.58 51.95 24.08
N ASN A 293 43.30 50.70 24.40
CA ASN A 293 44.24 49.84 25.13
C ASN A 293 45.60 49.72 24.40
N ARG A 294 45.61 49.59 23.07
CA ARG A 294 46.84 49.61 22.26
C ARG A 294 47.58 50.96 22.35
N LYS A 295 46.87 52.09 22.40
CA LYS A 295 47.48 53.43 22.59
C LYS A 295 48.13 53.53 23.98
N ILE A 296 47.44 53.05 25.03
CA ILE A 296 47.95 53.01 26.41
C ILE A 296 49.15 52.06 26.53
N ASP A 297 49.11 50.87 25.95
CA ASP A 297 50.22 49.90 25.91
C ASP A 297 51.49 50.48 25.25
N ILE A 298 51.33 51.22 24.15
CA ILE A 298 52.45 51.92 23.50
C ILE A 298 53.01 53.03 24.40
N GLN A 299 52.18 53.73 25.17
CA GLN A 299 52.65 54.72 26.16
C GLN A 299 53.37 54.04 27.33
N ALA A 300 52.81 52.97 27.89
CA ALA A 300 53.42 52.19 28.97
C ALA A 300 54.80 51.65 28.55
N LYS A 301 54.92 51.08 27.35
CA LYS A 301 56.20 50.63 26.77
C LYS A 301 57.21 51.77 26.57
N ARG A 302 56.77 52.99 26.24
CA ARG A 302 57.64 54.18 26.18
C ARG A 302 58.09 54.65 27.56
N VAL A 303 57.24 54.55 28.58
CA VAL A 303 57.60 54.86 29.98
C VAL A 303 58.58 53.83 30.53
N GLN A 304 58.33 52.53 30.29
CA GLN A 304 59.24 51.45 30.67
C GLN A 304 60.62 51.63 30.02
N ALA A 305 60.69 51.87 28.70
CA ALA A 305 61.97 52.07 28.02
C ALA A 305 62.75 53.31 28.53
N ARG A 306 62.05 54.32 29.07
CA ARG A 306 62.68 55.47 29.78
C ARG A 306 63.18 55.05 31.16
N LEU A 307 62.41 54.28 31.92
CA LEU A 307 62.82 53.72 33.21
C LEU A 307 64.08 52.84 33.05
N ASP A 308 64.06 51.91 32.09
CA ASP A 308 65.18 51.02 31.77
C ASP A 308 66.44 51.81 31.36
N ASN A 309 66.28 52.97 30.71
CA ASN A 309 67.39 53.84 30.32
C ASN A 309 67.97 54.60 31.52
N LEU A 310 67.10 55.14 32.39
CA LEU A 310 67.50 55.80 33.63
C LEU A 310 68.18 54.82 34.60
N GLN A 311 67.66 53.60 34.72
CA GLN A 311 68.27 52.52 35.49
C GLN A 311 69.66 52.19 34.95
N ARG A 312 69.81 51.91 33.65
CA ARG A 312 71.14 51.68 33.04
C ARG A 312 72.10 52.86 33.20
N LYS A 313 71.60 54.10 33.22
CA LYS A 313 72.42 55.29 33.51
C LYS A 313 72.86 55.35 34.99
N TYR A 314 71.99 54.96 35.91
CA TYR A 314 72.32 54.85 37.35
C TYR A 314 73.33 53.72 37.61
N GLU A 315 73.12 52.55 37.00
CA GLU A 315 74.05 51.41 37.01
C GLU A 315 75.41 51.81 36.43
N PHE A 316 75.43 52.45 35.25
CA PHE A 316 76.66 52.99 34.65
C PHE A 316 77.36 54.00 35.56
N MET A 317 76.64 54.96 36.15
CA MET A 317 77.22 55.91 37.11
C MET A 317 77.79 55.23 38.36
N THR A 318 77.13 54.17 38.83
CA THR A 318 77.57 53.39 40.00
C THR A 318 78.82 52.58 39.68
N ILE A 319 78.84 51.91 38.52
CA ILE A 319 79.99 51.19 38.00
C ILE A 319 81.15 52.16 37.73
N GLN A 320 80.89 53.36 37.20
CA GLN A 320 81.91 54.38 36.93
C GLN A 320 82.54 54.94 38.22
N ARG A 321 81.77 55.06 39.31
CA ARG A 321 82.32 55.36 40.65
C ARG A 321 83.17 54.20 41.21
N LEU A 322 82.79 52.97 40.92
CA LEU A 322 83.49 51.76 41.39
C LEU A 322 84.69 51.35 40.52
N LYS A 323 84.81 51.91 39.31
CA LYS A 323 85.81 51.48 38.31
C LYS A 323 86.64 52.63 37.76
N GLY A 324 87.51 53.16 38.61
CA GLY A 324 88.78 53.69 38.13
C GLY A 324 89.60 52.58 37.46
N SER A 325 90.19 52.88 36.31
CA SER A 325 91.05 52.02 35.47
C SER A 325 90.39 50.96 34.54
N SER A 326 90.91 51.00 33.31
CA SER A 326 91.00 49.96 32.28
C SER A 326 89.75 49.41 31.55
N HIS A 327 90.03 48.92 30.34
CA HIS A 327 89.10 48.72 29.22
C HIS A 327 88.23 47.45 29.28
N ALA A 328 87.38 47.28 28.27
CA ALA A 328 86.34 46.27 28.17
C ALA A 328 86.63 45.22 27.08
N VAL A 329 86.11 44.00 27.28
CA VAL A 329 86.12 42.90 26.30
C VAL A 329 84.78 42.13 26.34
N HIS A 330 83.99 42.29 25.28
CA HIS A 330 83.09 41.32 24.63
C HIS A 330 81.71 40.86 25.20
N GLU A 331 80.93 40.27 24.27
CA GLU A 331 79.70 39.44 24.39
C GLU A 331 78.34 40.08 24.76
N MET A 332 77.18 39.66 24.21
CA MET A 332 76.85 38.97 22.93
C MET A 332 75.33 39.11 22.61
N LYS A 333 74.90 38.72 21.38
CA LYS A 333 73.53 38.31 20.96
C LYS A 333 72.37 39.33 21.02
N SER A 334 71.86 39.71 19.84
CA SER A 334 70.62 39.15 19.22
C SER A 334 69.81 40.16 18.40
N LEU A 335 69.43 39.79 17.17
CA LEU A 335 68.33 40.40 16.42
C LEU A 335 67.67 39.35 15.49
N LYS A 336 66.52 39.68 14.91
CA LYS A 336 65.52 38.76 14.34
C LYS A 336 65.60 38.66 12.79
N GLN A 337 64.59 37.97 12.23
CA GLN A 337 64.24 37.83 10.80
C GLN A 337 65.13 36.86 9.99
N GLU A 338 64.62 36.05 9.06
CA GLU A 338 63.20 35.76 8.73
C GLU A 338 63.06 34.32 8.19
N LYS A 339 61.91 33.67 8.43
CA LYS A 339 61.50 32.46 7.70
C LYS A 339 60.06 32.59 7.24
N ALA A 340 59.88 32.81 5.93
CA ALA A 340 58.57 32.82 5.31
C ALA A 340 57.90 31.42 5.42
N PRO A 341 56.61 31.34 5.79
CA PRO A 341 55.88 30.07 5.75
C PRO A 341 55.54 29.71 4.30
N VAL A 342 55.94 28.51 3.87
CA VAL A 342 55.57 27.99 2.53
C VAL A 342 54.06 27.77 2.46
N SER A 343 53.43 28.37 1.45
CA SER A 343 51.99 28.25 1.16
C SER A 343 51.62 26.82 0.75
N LYS A 344 51.15 26.03 1.71
CA LYS A 344 50.57 24.70 1.43
C LYS A 344 49.22 24.85 0.75
N THR A 345 49.08 24.24 -0.43
CA THR A 345 47.83 24.19 -1.19
C THR A 345 46.73 23.48 -0.40
N TYR A 346 45.52 24.06 -0.36
CA TYR A 346 44.33 23.38 0.15
C TYR A 346 43.98 22.17 -0.73
N LYS A 347 44.49 20.98 -0.37
CA LYS A 347 44.00 19.73 -0.95
C LYS A 347 42.70 19.33 -0.27
N VAL A 348 41.63 19.22 -1.05
CA VAL A 348 40.41 18.51 -0.65
C VAL A 348 40.83 17.09 -0.20
N PRO A 349 40.29 16.55 0.91
CA PRO A 349 40.58 15.18 1.31
C PRO A 349 40.22 14.20 0.19
N LEU A 350 41.23 13.54 -0.37
CA LEU A 350 41.04 12.51 -1.37
C LEU A 350 40.58 11.22 -0.67
N ASN A 351 39.31 10.90 -0.84
CA ASN A 351 38.69 9.69 -0.28
C ASN A 351 39.20 8.44 -1.03
N GLY A 352 40.40 7.98 -0.67
CA GLY A 352 41.09 6.86 -1.32
C GLY A 352 40.30 5.54 -1.28
N GLN A 353 39.47 5.35 -0.25
CA GLN A 353 38.59 4.20 -0.09
C GLN A 353 37.52 4.07 -1.19
N VAL A 354 37.22 5.14 -1.97
CA VAL A 354 36.37 5.00 -3.17
C VAL A 354 37.01 4.05 -4.18
N TYR A 355 38.34 4.11 -4.33
CA TYR A 355 39.07 3.24 -5.25
C TYR A 355 39.18 1.82 -4.70
N GLU A 356 39.33 1.65 -3.39
CA GLU A 356 39.28 0.32 -2.74
C GLU A 356 37.91 -0.33 -2.90
N LEU A 357 36.82 0.40 -2.64
CA LEU A 357 35.45 -0.05 -2.87
C LEU A 357 35.23 -0.40 -4.36
N LEU A 358 35.73 0.43 -5.28
CA LEU A 358 35.65 0.19 -6.72
C LEU A 358 36.45 -1.04 -7.14
N THR A 359 37.64 -1.27 -6.58
CA THR A 359 38.42 -2.50 -6.81
C THR A 359 37.66 -3.74 -6.35
N VAL A 360 37.07 -3.72 -5.15
CA VAL A 360 36.24 -4.84 -4.66
C VAL A 360 34.99 -5.04 -5.53
N PHE A 361 34.38 -3.97 -6.05
CA PHE A 361 33.28 -4.09 -7.02
C PHE A 361 33.72 -4.69 -8.36
N MET A 362 34.87 -4.26 -8.91
CA MET A 362 35.39 -4.78 -10.17
C MET A 362 35.78 -6.25 -10.05
N ASP A 363 36.47 -6.62 -8.97
CA ASP A 363 36.78 -8.01 -8.59
C ASP A 363 35.50 -8.86 -8.48
N TRP A 364 34.48 -8.36 -7.77
CA TRP A 364 33.21 -9.06 -7.64
C TRP A 364 32.49 -9.19 -8.98
N ILE A 365 32.44 -8.15 -9.83
CA ILE A 365 31.82 -8.24 -11.15
C ILE A 365 32.55 -9.28 -12.02
N SER A 366 33.89 -9.30 -12.01
CA SER A 366 34.69 -10.33 -12.70
C SER A 366 34.36 -11.75 -12.21
N ASP A 367 34.32 -11.97 -10.89
CA ASP A 367 33.96 -13.27 -10.31
C ASP A 367 32.49 -13.66 -10.54
N HIS A 368 31.57 -12.70 -10.66
CA HIS A 368 30.15 -12.99 -10.89
C HIS A 368 29.88 -13.56 -12.29
N HIS A 369 30.87 -13.49 -13.20
CA HIS A 369 30.87 -14.21 -14.47
C HIS A 369 31.54 -15.60 -14.40
N LEU A 370 32.13 -16.00 -13.26
CA LEU A 370 33.05 -17.16 -13.16
C LEU A 370 32.82 -18.12 -11.97
N SER A 371 32.25 -17.71 -10.83
CA SER A 371 32.10 -18.55 -9.61
C SER A 371 30.64 -18.88 -9.22
N LYS A 372 30.49 -19.83 -8.29
CA LYS A 372 29.20 -20.34 -7.77
C LYS A 372 28.63 -19.48 -6.63
N ARG A 373 27.32 -19.65 -6.42
CA ARG A 373 26.40 -18.87 -5.56
C ARG A 373 26.76 -18.71 -4.07
N ASN A 374 27.81 -19.35 -3.55
CA ASN A 374 28.10 -19.42 -2.12
C ASN A 374 29.00 -18.26 -1.61
N ASP A 375 29.84 -17.68 -2.47
CA ASP A 375 30.90 -16.73 -2.05
C ASP A 375 30.35 -15.32 -1.68
N ILE A 376 29.06 -15.07 -1.97
CA ILE A 376 28.40 -13.76 -1.81
C ILE A 376 28.41 -13.28 -0.35
N GLN A 377 28.18 -14.16 0.62
CA GLN A 377 28.10 -13.75 2.03
C GLN A 377 29.45 -13.22 2.53
N GLU A 378 30.56 -13.86 2.18
CA GLU A 378 31.90 -13.42 2.59
C GLU A 378 32.28 -12.08 1.93
N LYS A 379 31.90 -11.88 0.64
CA LYS A 379 32.09 -10.58 -0.02
C LYS A 379 31.27 -9.48 0.66
N CYS A 380 30.01 -9.73 1.05
CA CYS A 380 29.22 -8.76 1.85
C CYS A 380 29.82 -8.46 3.23
N VAL A 381 30.40 -9.46 3.92
CA VAL A 381 31.11 -9.28 5.21
C VAL A 381 32.31 -8.33 5.05
N LYS A 382 33.08 -8.46 3.97
CA LYS A 382 34.24 -7.57 3.68
C LYS A 382 33.81 -6.17 3.22
N LEU A 383 32.67 -6.07 2.53
CA LEU A 383 32.22 -4.82 1.89
C LEU A 383 31.49 -3.86 2.84
N LEU A 384 30.68 -4.36 3.78
CA LEU A 384 29.91 -3.53 4.72
C LEU A 384 30.76 -2.58 5.60
N PRO A 385 31.97 -2.94 6.09
CA PRO A 385 32.88 -2.00 6.75
C PRO A 385 33.25 -0.82 5.87
N LEU A 386 33.71 -1.08 4.63
CA LEU A 386 34.06 -0.05 3.64
C LEU A 386 32.85 0.84 3.33
N MET A 387 31.66 0.25 3.14
CA MET A 387 30.42 1.01 2.96
C MET A 387 30.05 1.89 4.14
N THR A 388 30.31 1.44 5.38
CA THR A 388 30.05 2.24 6.59
C THR A 388 30.95 3.48 6.63
N GLU A 389 32.17 3.39 6.10
CA GLU A 389 33.10 4.52 6.06
C GLU A 389 32.82 5.44 4.87
N GLN A 390 32.40 4.88 3.73
CA GLN A 390 31.88 5.66 2.60
C GLN A 390 30.58 6.41 2.93
N LEU A 391 29.74 5.88 3.82
CA LEU A 391 28.57 6.60 4.34
C LEU A 391 28.95 7.95 4.97
N GLN A 392 30.13 8.05 5.59
CA GLN A 392 30.60 9.28 6.25
C GLN A 392 30.91 10.42 5.26
N TRP A 393 31.11 10.11 3.98
CA TRP A 393 31.37 11.08 2.92
C TRP A 393 30.11 11.57 2.21
N MET A 394 28.96 10.94 2.45
CA MET A 394 27.69 11.23 1.77
C MET A 394 27.20 12.69 1.88
N PRO A 395 27.52 13.49 2.92
CA PRO A 395 27.22 14.93 2.93
C PRO A 395 27.91 15.75 1.82
N PHE A 396 28.91 15.18 1.15
CA PHE A 396 29.58 15.77 -0.03
C PHE A 396 29.16 15.13 -1.35
N VAL A 397 28.48 13.98 -1.30
CA VAL A 397 28.03 13.21 -2.48
C VAL A 397 26.66 13.72 -2.95
N ASN A 398 26.43 13.69 -4.27
CA ASN A 398 25.16 14.08 -4.87
C ASN A 398 23.99 13.27 -4.27
N ILE A 399 22.94 13.96 -3.82
CA ILE A 399 21.75 13.37 -3.16
C ILE A 399 21.11 12.28 -4.02
N LYS A 400 21.18 12.37 -5.36
CA LYS A 400 20.70 11.32 -6.29
C LYS A 400 21.37 9.95 -6.11
N LEU A 401 22.54 9.90 -5.49
CA LEU A 401 23.29 8.66 -5.20
C LEU A 401 23.00 8.11 -3.80
N HIS A 402 22.29 8.86 -2.94
CA HIS A 402 21.99 8.43 -1.56
C HIS A 402 21.06 7.22 -1.55
N GLU A 403 19.99 7.22 -2.36
CA GLU A 403 19.06 6.11 -2.47
C GLU A 403 19.71 4.84 -3.07
N PRO A 404 20.41 4.87 -4.23
CA PRO A 404 21.16 3.70 -4.72
C PRO A 404 22.17 3.13 -3.72
N PHE A 405 22.92 3.99 -3.02
CA PHE A 405 23.91 3.55 -2.03
C PHE A 405 23.24 2.86 -0.83
N VAL A 406 22.20 3.46 -0.26
CA VAL A 406 21.45 2.89 0.89
C VAL A 406 20.68 1.62 0.47
N LYS A 407 20.16 1.55 -0.76
CA LYS A 407 19.56 0.33 -1.33
C LYS A 407 20.57 -0.82 -1.42
N PHE A 408 21.81 -0.51 -1.81
CA PHE A 408 22.89 -1.50 -1.87
C PHE A 408 23.44 -1.90 -0.48
N ILE A 409 23.44 -0.99 0.51
CA ILE A 409 23.68 -1.35 1.93
C ILE A 409 22.62 -2.36 2.39
N TYR A 410 21.33 -2.06 2.20
CA TYR A 410 20.25 -2.93 2.65
C TYR A 410 20.28 -4.30 1.95
N TRP A 411 20.56 -4.34 0.65
CA TRP A 411 20.75 -5.58 -0.08
C TRP A 411 21.93 -6.40 0.47
N SER A 412 23.09 -5.78 0.69
CA SER A 412 24.27 -6.44 1.28
C SER A 412 23.99 -6.99 2.69
N LEU A 413 23.19 -6.27 3.49
CA LEU A 413 22.73 -6.76 4.80
C LEU A 413 21.80 -7.97 4.67
N ARG A 414 20.91 -8.01 3.67
CA ARG A 414 20.02 -9.16 3.42
C ARG A 414 20.78 -10.44 3.07
N GLN A 415 21.98 -10.34 2.51
CA GLN A 415 22.85 -11.50 2.28
C GLN A 415 23.54 -12.04 3.55
N LEU A 416 23.40 -11.36 4.70
CA LEU A 416 23.87 -11.87 5.99
C LEU A 416 22.78 -12.69 6.70
N ASP A 417 22.91 -14.02 6.63
CA ASP A 417 22.20 -14.97 7.47
C ASP A 417 22.54 -14.79 8.96
N ALA A 418 21.55 -14.98 9.83
CA ALA A 418 21.62 -14.72 11.27
C ALA A 418 22.47 -15.74 12.08
N GLY A 419 23.42 -16.41 11.42
CA GLY A 419 24.40 -17.31 12.03
C GLY A 419 25.66 -16.60 12.53
N ALA A 420 26.72 -17.36 12.72
CA ALA A 420 27.95 -16.92 13.39
C ALA A 420 28.55 -15.60 12.86
N GLN A 421 28.51 -15.34 11.55
CA GLN A 421 29.11 -14.14 10.94
C GLN A 421 28.39 -12.82 11.31
N HIS A 422 27.14 -12.85 11.81
CA HIS A 422 26.50 -11.65 12.35
C HIS A 422 27.16 -11.18 13.66
N SER A 423 27.71 -12.12 14.45
CA SER A 423 28.34 -11.82 15.74
C SER A 423 29.64 -11.02 15.60
N THR A 424 30.52 -11.43 14.69
CA THR A 424 31.82 -10.79 14.43
C THR A 424 31.67 -9.35 13.93
N MET A 425 30.57 -9.05 13.22
CA MET A 425 30.29 -7.72 12.67
C MET A 425 29.46 -6.79 13.57
N THR A 426 29.05 -7.24 14.77
CA THR A 426 28.04 -6.53 15.59
C THR A 426 28.34 -5.05 15.82
N SER A 427 29.62 -4.68 16.03
CA SER A 427 30.04 -3.28 16.21
C SER A 427 29.85 -2.45 14.92
N THR A 428 30.29 -2.97 13.77
CA THR A 428 30.18 -2.32 12.46
C THR A 428 28.71 -2.14 12.06
N LEU A 429 27.89 -3.18 12.25
CA LEU A 429 26.46 -3.12 11.96
C LEU A 429 25.76 -2.07 12.82
N ARG A 430 26.05 -2.03 14.13
CA ARG A 430 25.50 -1.00 15.02
C ARG A 430 25.95 0.42 14.61
N ARG A 431 27.23 0.63 14.27
CA ARG A 431 27.75 1.92 13.75
C ARG A 431 26.96 2.37 12.52
N LEU A 432 26.82 1.47 11.54
CA LEU A 432 26.08 1.68 10.29
C LEU A 432 24.61 2.06 10.54
N GLY A 433 23.92 1.35 11.43
CA GLY A 433 22.53 1.65 11.80
C GLY A 433 22.38 2.99 12.53
N GLU A 434 23.29 3.32 13.45
CA GLU A 434 23.28 4.60 14.16
C GLU A 434 23.58 5.79 13.25
N ASP A 435 24.53 5.66 12.31
CA ASP A 435 24.87 6.71 11.33
C ASP A 435 23.73 6.95 10.33
N ILE A 436 22.99 5.91 9.94
CA ILE A 436 21.79 6.00 9.09
C ILE A 436 20.62 6.67 9.84
N PHE A 437 20.43 6.33 11.11
CA PHE A 437 19.34 6.85 11.95
C PHE A 437 19.54 8.33 12.33
N LYS A 438 20.74 8.68 12.82
CA LYS A 438 21.10 10.04 13.25
C LYS A 438 21.33 10.97 12.06
N GLY A 439 21.77 10.40 10.94
CA GLY A 439 22.33 11.14 9.81
C GLY A 439 23.80 11.50 10.05
N VAL A 440 24.59 11.50 8.98
CA VAL A 440 26.01 11.81 9.03
C VAL A 440 26.21 13.32 9.06
N VAL A 441 26.86 13.82 10.11
CA VAL A 441 27.22 15.24 10.28
C VAL A 441 28.74 15.39 10.29
N THR A 442 29.32 16.07 9.31
CA THR A 442 30.75 16.41 9.35
C THR A 442 30.98 17.63 10.24
N LYS A 443 31.49 17.41 11.46
CA LYS A 443 32.14 18.50 12.22
C LYS A 443 33.35 18.97 11.44
N GLY A 444 33.38 20.24 11.03
CA GLY A 444 34.59 20.84 10.49
C GLY A 444 35.70 20.80 11.53
N ILE A 445 36.91 20.44 11.12
CA ILE A 445 38.10 20.46 11.99
C ILE A 445 38.34 21.92 12.39
N GLN A 446 38.26 22.21 13.69
CA GLN A 446 38.60 23.52 14.22
C GLN A 446 40.13 23.61 14.40
N ASP A 447 40.81 24.07 13.36
CA ASP A 447 42.10 24.76 13.52
C ASP A 447 41.88 26.27 13.36
N SER A 448 42.49 27.06 14.23
CA SER A 448 42.10 28.46 14.46
C SER A 448 42.66 29.43 13.42
N SER A 449 41.80 30.00 12.57
CA SER A 449 42.08 31.25 11.84
C SER A 449 40.79 32.02 11.50
N PRO A 450 40.60 33.26 12.01
CA PRO A 450 39.37 34.02 11.81
C PRO A 450 39.45 34.98 10.60
N GLN A 451 39.38 34.46 9.37
CA GLN A 451 39.24 35.30 8.17
C GLN A 451 38.19 34.74 7.17
N HIS A 452 37.18 35.57 6.91
CA HIS A 452 36.17 35.52 5.84
C HIS A 452 35.81 34.17 5.19
N SER A 453 34.71 33.55 5.65
CA SER A 453 33.81 32.80 4.76
C SER A 453 32.34 32.93 5.20
N VAL A 454 31.42 32.83 4.24
CA VAL A 454 29.96 32.86 4.48
C VAL A 454 29.52 31.56 5.17
N GLU A 455 28.40 31.60 5.91
CA GLU A 455 27.83 30.51 6.73
C GLU A 455 27.96 29.09 6.15
N ASN A 456 29.08 28.43 6.42
CA ASN A 456 29.27 27.01 6.17
C ASN A 456 28.52 26.19 7.22
N LYS A 457 27.19 26.11 7.09
CA LYS A 457 26.36 25.18 7.88
C LYS A 457 26.92 23.75 7.72
N PRO A 458 26.98 22.95 8.80
CA PRO A 458 27.50 21.60 8.72
C PRO A 458 26.66 20.77 7.76
N LYS A 459 27.26 20.35 6.64
CA LYS A 459 26.59 19.48 5.67
C LYS A 459 26.22 18.18 6.38
N THR A 460 24.94 17.85 6.31
CA THR A 460 24.34 16.72 7.00
C THR A 460 23.60 15.86 5.99
N ALA A 461 23.92 14.57 5.92
CA ALA A 461 23.17 13.60 5.12
C ALA A 461 22.14 12.91 6.03
N ALA A 462 20.86 13.22 5.83
CA ALA A 462 19.75 12.65 6.59
C ALA A 462 19.05 11.56 5.78
N PHE A 463 19.17 10.30 6.24
CA PHE A 463 18.63 9.14 5.54
C PHE A 463 17.28 8.71 6.14
N PHE A 464 17.27 8.33 7.43
CA PHE A 464 16.05 7.96 8.16
C PHE A 464 15.00 9.09 8.22
N LYS A 465 15.44 10.36 8.30
CA LYS A 465 14.54 11.53 8.31
C LYS A 465 14.37 12.18 6.93
N SER A 466 14.58 11.43 5.85
CA SER A 466 14.44 11.92 4.48
C SER A 466 12.97 12.14 4.08
N SER A 467 12.73 13.09 3.17
CA SER A 467 11.45 13.30 2.50
C SER A 467 11.24 12.38 1.29
N ASN A 468 12.30 11.76 0.75
CA ASN A 468 12.19 10.68 -0.23
C ASN A 468 11.73 9.40 0.49
N LEU A 469 10.59 8.84 0.08
CA LEU A 469 9.99 7.66 0.70
C LEU A 469 10.85 6.40 0.53
N PRO A 470 11.26 5.94 -0.68
CA PRO A 470 12.19 4.82 -0.85
C PRO A 470 13.44 4.88 0.04
N LEU A 471 14.11 6.04 0.12
CA LEU A 471 15.30 6.26 0.94
C LEU A 471 14.98 6.19 2.44
N ARG A 472 13.89 6.81 2.91
CA ARG A 472 13.43 6.67 4.29
C ARG A 472 13.12 5.21 4.63
N PHE A 473 12.36 4.54 3.76
CA PHE A 473 11.90 3.16 3.96
C PHE A 473 13.07 2.17 4.07
N LEU A 474 14.05 2.27 3.15
CA LEU A 474 15.29 1.49 3.22
C LEU A 474 16.08 1.79 4.50
N SER A 475 16.20 3.07 4.88
CA SER A 475 16.88 3.47 6.11
C SER A 475 16.22 2.84 7.35
N THR A 476 14.89 2.87 7.43
CA THR A 476 14.09 2.23 8.48
C THR A 476 14.35 0.73 8.55
N LEU A 477 14.33 0.01 7.42
CA LEU A 477 14.62 -1.43 7.40
C LEU A 477 16.07 -1.76 7.79
N ILE A 478 17.04 -0.91 7.46
CA ILE A 478 18.44 -1.07 7.90
C ILE A 478 18.52 -0.88 9.42
N VAL A 479 17.93 0.18 9.98
CA VAL A 479 17.90 0.42 11.43
C VAL A 479 17.29 -0.78 12.16
N LEU A 480 16.13 -1.28 11.69
CA LEU A 480 15.51 -2.48 12.24
C LEU A 480 16.39 -3.73 12.16
N LYS A 481 17.23 -3.91 11.12
CA LYS A 481 18.13 -5.08 11.00
C LYS A 481 19.49 -4.93 11.72
N THR A 482 19.83 -3.73 12.22
CA THR A 482 21.19 -3.44 12.72
C THR A 482 21.28 -2.81 14.12
N VAL A 483 20.19 -2.20 14.61
CA VAL A 483 20.16 -1.51 15.92
C VAL A 483 19.35 -2.32 16.94
N THR A 484 19.82 -2.35 18.19
CA THR A 484 19.15 -3.02 19.33
C THR A 484 18.60 -2.05 20.38
N GLN A 485 18.85 -0.75 20.23
CA GLN A 485 18.36 0.30 21.13
C GLN A 485 16.84 0.46 20.98
N ALA A 486 16.09 0.30 22.08
CA ALA A 486 14.64 0.16 22.05
C ALA A 486 13.91 1.45 21.60
N ASP A 487 14.49 2.61 21.88
CA ASP A 487 13.99 3.93 21.45
C ASP A 487 14.19 4.19 19.95
N TYR A 488 15.26 3.65 19.35
CA TYR A 488 15.49 3.74 17.90
C TYR A 488 14.61 2.73 17.17
N LEU A 489 14.45 1.51 17.72
CA LEU A 489 13.52 0.52 17.20
C LEU A 489 12.06 1.02 17.25
N ALA A 490 11.63 1.66 18.35
CA ALA A 490 10.30 2.26 18.44
C ALA A 490 10.08 3.30 17.34
N GLN A 491 10.96 4.30 17.23
CA GLN A 491 10.89 5.33 16.18
C GLN A 491 10.93 4.74 14.76
N ALA A 492 11.69 3.65 14.54
CA ALA A 492 11.73 2.96 13.26
C ALA A 492 10.40 2.26 12.94
N PHE A 493 9.77 1.56 13.90
CA PHE A 493 8.43 1.01 13.69
C PHE A 493 7.37 2.10 13.55
N ASP A 494 7.47 3.22 14.26
CA ASP A 494 6.53 4.35 14.11
C ASP A 494 6.61 4.94 12.70
N SER A 495 7.82 5.15 12.17
CA SER A 495 8.03 5.58 10.77
C SER A 495 7.48 4.54 9.79
N LEU A 496 7.69 3.24 10.04
CA LEU A 496 7.17 2.17 9.19
C LEU A 496 5.63 2.15 9.19
N CYS A 497 4.99 2.23 10.36
CA CYS A 497 3.54 2.30 10.51
C CYS A 497 2.93 3.54 9.84
N LEU A 498 3.65 4.65 9.74
CA LEU A 498 3.23 5.82 8.98
C LEU A 498 3.37 5.59 7.47
N ASP A 499 4.52 5.10 7.02
CA ASP A 499 4.81 4.88 5.59
C ASP A 499 3.86 3.81 4.99
N LEU A 500 3.56 2.75 5.74
CA LEU A 500 2.65 1.66 5.33
C LEU A 500 1.17 2.06 5.20
N LYS A 501 0.77 3.27 5.61
CA LYS A 501 -0.57 3.81 5.30
C LYS A 501 -0.71 4.16 3.81
N THR A 502 0.40 4.34 3.11
CA THR A 502 0.43 4.62 1.66
C THR A 502 0.57 3.33 0.86
N GLU A 503 -0.10 3.23 -0.29
CA GLU A 503 0.08 2.08 -1.19
C GLU A 503 1.54 1.99 -1.70
N GLU A 504 2.23 3.13 -1.88
CA GLU A 504 3.65 3.16 -2.24
C GLU A 504 4.51 2.47 -1.17
N GLY A 505 4.32 2.83 0.11
CA GLY A 505 4.98 2.17 1.24
C GLY A 505 4.70 0.66 1.31
N LYS A 506 3.47 0.22 1.03
CA LYS A 506 3.14 -1.21 0.93
C LYS A 506 3.84 -1.90 -0.23
N THR A 507 4.03 -1.24 -1.38
CA THR A 507 4.83 -1.80 -2.48
C THR A 507 6.32 -1.88 -2.15
N LEU A 508 6.87 -0.88 -1.45
CA LEU A 508 8.27 -0.88 -0.99
C LEU A 508 8.53 -1.98 0.06
N PHE A 509 7.56 -2.24 0.95
CA PHE A 509 7.60 -3.35 1.91
C PHE A 509 7.79 -4.72 1.23
N LEU A 510 7.16 -4.90 0.06
CA LEU A 510 7.23 -6.10 -0.75
C LEU A 510 8.50 -6.15 -1.61
N GLU A 511 8.86 -5.04 -2.30
CA GLU A 511 10.09 -4.92 -3.09
C GLU A 511 11.34 -5.24 -2.24
N TYR A 512 11.38 -4.70 -1.02
CA TYR A 512 12.49 -4.86 -0.08
C TYR A 512 12.35 -6.10 0.82
N GLN A 513 11.34 -6.94 0.59
CA GLN A 513 11.08 -8.18 1.33
C GLN A 513 11.18 -7.96 2.85
N ALA A 514 10.41 -7.03 3.39
CA ALA A 514 10.53 -6.60 4.79
C ALA A 514 10.10 -7.68 5.80
N VAL A 515 9.25 -8.65 5.42
CA VAL A 515 8.66 -9.65 6.34
C VAL A 515 9.69 -10.32 7.28
N PRO A 516 10.86 -10.83 6.84
CA PRO A 516 11.84 -11.43 7.75
C PRO A 516 12.49 -10.43 8.71
N VAL A 517 12.61 -9.15 8.33
CA VAL A 517 13.11 -8.08 9.21
C VAL A 517 12.09 -7.84 10.33
N ILE A 518 10.80 -7.73 9.99
CA ILE A 518 9.72 -7.50 10.97
C ILE A 518 9.56 -8.71 11.90
N LEU A 519 9.59 -9.94 11.35
CA LEU A 519 9.54 -11.19 12.13
C LEU A 519 10.68 -11.30 13.15
N SER A 520 11.87 -10.77 12.85
CA SER A 520 13.01 -10.83 13.78
C SER A 520 12.73 -10.15 15.13
N HIS A 521 11.79 -9.20 15.17
CA HIS A 521 11.36 -8.44 16.35
C HIS A 521 10.05 -8.95 16.99
N LEU A 522 9.39 -9.94 16.40
CA LEU A 522 8.10 -10.46 16.85
C LEU A 522 8.26 -11.35 18.11
N ARG A 523 8.61 -10.74 19.25
CA ARG A 523 8.99 -11.40 20.51
C ARG A 523 8.34 -10.74 21.73
N ILE A 524 8.05 -11.54 22.76
CA ILE A 524 7.35 -11.09 24.00
C ILE A 524 8.23 -10.20 24.90
N SER A 525 9.56 -10.27 24.76
CA SER A 525 10.52 -9.60 25.64
C SER A 525 10.40 -8.08 25.71
N SER A 526 9.73 -7.45 24.73
CA SER A 526 9.62 -6.00 24.58
C SER A 526 8.18 -5.60 24.24
N LYS A 527 7.25 -5.75 25.21
CA LYS A 527 5.79 -5.51 25.03
C LYS A 527 5.42 -4.27 24.21
N GLY A 528 6.07 -3.13 24.42
CA GLY A 528 5.82 -1.90 23.65
C GLY A 528 6.15 -2.06 22.16
N LEU A 529 7.35 -2.55 21.84
CA LEU A 529 7.75 -2.83 20.45
C LEU A 529 6.85 -3.90 19.80
N LEU A 530 6.39 -4.89 20.57
CA LEU A 530 5.54 -5.97 20.07
C LEU A 530 4.19 -5.46 19.51
N SER A 531 3.60 -4.39 20.07
CA SER A 531 2.45 -3.76 19.41
C SER A 531 2.85 -3.16 18.08
N ASN A 532 3.87 -2.28 18.03
CA ASN A 532 4.24 -1.58 16.81
C ASN A 532 4.69 -2.53 15.68
N VAL A 533 5.30 -3.68 16.02
CA VAL A 533 5.58 -4.80 15.10
C VAL A 533 4.29 -5.39 14.51
N ILE A 534 3.30 -5.71 15.35
CA ILE A 534 2.02 -6.27 14.93
C ILE A 534 1.17 -5.24 14.16
N ASP A 535 1.20 -3.98 14.58
CA ASP A 535 0.52 -2.87 13.92
C ASP A 535 1.13 -2.60 12.53
N SER A 536 2.45 -2.75 12.36
CA SER A 536 3.12 -2.73 11.05
C SER A 536 2.60 -3.85 10.13
N LEU A 537 2.48 -5.09 10.66
CA LEU A 537 1.92 -6.21 9.89
C LEU A 537 0.42 -6.01 9.58
N LEU A 538 -0.34 -5.38 10.48
CA LEU A 538 -1.76 -5.07 10.23
C LEU A 538 -1.97 -4.03 9.13
N GLN A 539 -1.12 -3.01 8.99
CA GLN A 539 -1.23 -2.07 7.85
C GLN A 539 -1.15 -2.77 6.49
N MET A 540 -0.36 -3.84 6.40
CA MET A 540 -0.29 -4.71 5.21
C MET A 540 -1.53 -5.62 5.03
N THR A 541 -2.36 -5.81 6.07
CA THR A 541 -3.63 -6.55 5.96
C THR A 541 -4.82 -5.71 5.52
N VAL A 542 -4.71 -4.38 5.49
CA VAL A 542 -5.75 -3.48 4.98
C VAL A 542 -6.00 -3.78 3.49
N GLU A 543 -7.27 -3.79 3.06
CA GLU A 543 -7.64 -4.11 1.66
C GLU A 543 -6.89 -3.19 0.67
N SER A 544 -6.11 -3.81 -0.22
CA SER A 544 -5.05 -3.16 -0.99
C SER A 544 -4.61 -4.08 -2.12
N LYS A 545 -4.02 -3.53 -3.19
CA LYS A 545 -3.35 -4.33 -4.24
C LYS A 545 -2.17 -5.13 -3.70
N SER A 546 -1.59 -4.70 -2.58
CA SER A 546 -0.46 -5.34 -1.89
C SER A 546 -0.88 -6.49 -0.96
N LEU A 547 -2.17 -6.67 -0.68
CA LEU A 547 -2.65 -7.63 0.32
C LEU A 547 -2.30 -9.09 -0.04
N GLN A 548 -2.59 -9.53 -1.26
CA GLN A 548 -2.32 -10.92 -1.66
C GLN A 548 -0.82 -11.22 -1.69
N PRO A 549 0.04 -10.41 -2.35
CA PRO A 549 1.49 -10.59 -2.29
C PRO A 549 2.08 -10.54 -0.87
N PHE A 550 1.47 -9.80 0.06
CA PHE A 550 1.86 -9.83 1.47
C PHE A 550 1.51 -11.14 2.17
N LEU A 551 0.29 -11.66 1.95
CA LEU A 551 -0.11 -12.95 2.50
C LEU A 551 0.73 -14.10 1.92
N GLU A 552 1.06 -14.05 0.63
CA GLU A 552 2.02 -14.95 -0.02
C GLU A 552 3.42 -14.84 0.61
N ALA A 553 3.94 -13.63 0.82
CA ALA A 553 5.22 -13.43 1.50
C ALA A 553 5.23 -13.96 2.94
N CYS A 554 4.07 -13.98 3.62
CA CYS A 554 3.89 -14.56 4.96
C CYS A 554 3.58 -16.07 4.95
N SER A 555 3.34 -16.68 3.79
CA SER A 555 2.96 -18.09 3.62
C SER A 555 4.18 -19.03 3.68
N ASN A 556 4.97 -18.93 4.76
CA ASN A 556 6.24 -19.63 4.92
C ASN A 556 6.50 -20.14 6.35
N SER A 557 7.38 -21.13 6.47
CA SER A 557 7.70 -21.79 7.75
C SER A 557 8.31 -20.90 8.82
N SER A 558 8.98 -19.79 8.45
CA SER A 558 9.55 -18.85 9.43
C SER A 558 8.47 -18.00 10.09
N PHE A 559 7.53 -17.48 9.29
CA PHE A 559 6.37 -16.74 9.78
C PHE A 559 5.54 -17.60 10.74
N PHE A 560 5.13 -18.79 10.29
CA PHE A 560 4.29 -19.69 11.08
C PHE A 560 4.99 -20.21 12.34
N ARG A 561 6.30 -20.52 12.29
CA ARG A 561 7.09 -20.85 13.49
C ARG A 561 7.07 -19.70 14.50
N THR A 562 7.22 -18.46 14.03
CA THR A 562 7.26 -17.28 14.92
C THR A 562 5.89 -17.00 15.55
N CYS A 563 4.79 -17.07 14.79
CA CYS A 563 3.44 -16.99 15.36
C CYS A 563 3.14 -18.12 16.36
N SER A 564 3.59 -19.34 16.07
CA SER A 564 3.48 -20.50 16.95
C SER A 564 4.27 -20.32 18.26
N VAL A 565 5.46 -19.73 18.22
CA VAL A 565 6.20 -19.35 19.45
C VAL A 565 5.47 -18.24 20.22
N LEU A 566 4.96 -17.22 19.53
CA LEU A 566 4.25 -16.10 20.15
C LEU A 566 2.97 -16.53 20.87
N LEU A 567 2.17 -17.40 20.24
CA LEU A 567 0.93 -17.93 20.83
C LEU A 567 1.15 -18.90 22.00
N ARG A 568 2.36 -19.45 22.20
CA ARG A 568 2.69 -20.27 23.40
C ARG A 568 2.98 -19.43 24.64
N ALA A 569 3.04 -18.10 24.54
CA ALA A 569 3.42 -17.25 25.66
C ALA A 569 2.30 -17.12 26.70
N PRO A 570 2.48 -17.58 27.96
CA PRO A 570 1.40 -17.65 28.97
C PRO A 570 0.99 -16.28 29.55
N LYS A 571 1.48 -15.18 28.97
CA LYS A 571 1.16 -13.78 29.32
C LYS A 571 1.13 -12.89 28.06
N LEU A 572 0.74 -13.45 26.90
CA LEU A 572 0.46 -12.68 25.69
C LEU A 572 -0.67 -11.68 25.99
N ASP A 573 -0.53 -10.45 25.51
CA ASP A 573 -1.53 -9.42 25.72
C ASP A 573 -2.76 -9.67 24.83
N LEU A 574 -3.97 -9.46 25.37
CA LEU A 574 -5.22 -9.73 24.66
C LEU A 574 -5.35 -8.91 23.37
N GLN A 575 -4.94 -7.64 23.37
CA GLN A 575 -5.00 -6.81 22.16
C GLN A 575 -4.01 -7.31 21.11
N ILE A 576 -2.83 -7.77 21.53
CA ILE A 576 -1.81 -8.34 20.64
C ILE A 576 -2.28 -9.67 20.05
N LEU A 577 -2.96 -10.51 20.86
CA LEU A 577 -3.61 -11.74 20.41
C LEU A 577 -4.75 -11.47 19.41
N GLU A 578 -5.62 -10.50 19.68
CA GLU A 578 -6.70 -10.11 18.78
C GLU A 578 -6.16 -9.60 17.44
N LYS A 579 -5.21 -8.65 17.47
CA LYS A 579 -4.52 -8.16 16.27
C LYS A 579 -3.84 -9.30 15.47
N LEU A 580 -3.16 -10.23 16.15
CA LEU A 580 -2.56 -11.42 15.51
C LEU A 580 -3.61 -12.36 14.90
N SER A 581 -4.78 -12.50 15.55
CA SER A 581 -5.86 -13.36 15.06
C SER A 581 -6.42 -12.90 13.70
N ILE A 582 -6.43 -11.60 13.42
CA ILE A 582 -6.82 -11.04 12.12
C ILE A 582 -5.87 -11.50 11.00
N ILE A 583 -4.56 -11.48 11.27
CA ILE A 583 -3.53 -11.88 10.31
C ILE A 583 -3.63 -13.40 10.03
N LEU A 584 -3.79 -14.20 11.08
CA LEU A 584 -4.00 -15.65 10.97
C LEU A 584 -5.32 -15.99 10.26
N GLN A 585 -6.41 -15.25 10.51
CA GLN A 585 -7.68 -15.42 9.82
C GLN A 585 -7.54 -15.18 8.31
N LYS A 586 -6.83 -14.13 7.90
CA LYS A 586 -6.55 -13.88 6.47
C LYS A 586 -5.66 -14.98 5.87
N LEU A 587 -4.61 -15.42 6.56
CA LEU A 587 -3.73 -16.51 6.09
C LEU A 587 -4.43 -17.87 5.99
N SER A 588 -5.45 -18.14 6.83
CA SER A 588 -6.20 -19.40 6.83
C SER A 588 -7.08 -19.61 5.58
N LYS A 589 -7.38 -18.54 4.84
CA LYS A 589 -8.15 -18.60 3.58
C LYS A 589 -7.32 -19.20 2.43
N ILE A 590 -5.99 -19.19 2.55
CA ILE A 590 -5.07 -19.73 1.54
C ILE A 590 -4.94 -21.24 1.76
N LYS A 591 -5.51 -22.04 0.86
CA LYS A 591 -5.61 -23.51 1.02
C LYS A 591 -4.26 -24.21 1.27
N SER A 592 -3.17 -23.74 0.65
CA SER A 592 -1.82 -24.30 0.85
C SER A 592 -1.28 -24.08 2.27
N ASN A 593 -1.71 -23.03 2.98
CA ASN A 593 -1.26 -22.74 4.33
C ASN A 593 -1.82 -23.71 5.39
N LYS A 594 -2.84 -24.51 5.08
CA LYS A 594 -3.38 -25.50 6.03
C LYS A 594 -2.29 -26.42 6.60
N LYS A 595 -1.37 -26.89 5.75
CA LYS A 595 -0.19 -27.68 6.17
C LYS A 595 0.73 -26.94 7.15
N LEU A 596 0.83 -25.60 7.07
CA LEU A 596 1.62 -24.79 8.00
C LEU A 596 0.89 -24.56 9.34
N PHE A 597 -0.44 -24.39 9.33
CA PHE A 597 -1.25 -24.38 10.56
C PHE A 597 -1.19 -25.72 11.31
N GLU A 598 -1.07 -26.82 10.57
CA GLU A 598 -0.89 -28.19 11.08
C GLU A 598 0.53 -28.40 11.64
N LEU A 599 1.56 -28.22 10.80
CA LEU A 599 2.98 -28.44 11.12
C LEU A 599 3.45 -27.64 12.35
N PHE A 600 2.96 -26.41 12.54
CA PHE A 600 3.32 -25.55 13.67
C PHE A 600 2.28 -25.58 14.81
N THR A 601 1.38 -26.55 14.81
CA THR A 601 0.33 -26.81 15.83
C THR A 601 -0.56 -25.60 16.16
N ILE A 602 -0.61 -24.58 15.31
CA ILE A 602 -1.31 -23.32 15.58
C ILE A 602 -2.81 -23.59 15.76
N HIS A 603 -3.38 -24.48 14.96
CA HIS A 603 -4.80 -24.82 15.00
C HIS A 603 -5.27 -25.32 16.39
N LEU A 604 -4.53 -26.23 17.03
CA LEU A 604 -4.82 -26.71 18.40
C LEU A 604 -4.78 -25.57 19.42
N MET A 605 -3.81 -24.66 19.25
CA MET A 605 -3.64 -23.53 20.15
C MET A 605 -4.78 -22.51 20.00
N LEU A 606 -5.26 -22.27 18.77
CA LEU A 606 -6.43 -21.43 18.53
C LEU A 606 -7.72 -22.08 19.05
N GLN A 607 -7.84 -23.42 19.06
CA GLN A 607 -8.95 -24.14 19.71
C GLN A 607 -8.93 -23.97 21.23
N GLU A 608 -7.77 -24.11 21.89
CA GLU A 608 -7.68 -23.92 23.34
C GLU A 608 -7.90 -22.46 23.75
N ILE A 609 -7.42 -21.51 22.95
CA ILE A 609 -7.73 -20.08 23.13
C ILE A 609 -9.24 -19.82 22.94
N GLN A 610 -9.88 -20.38 21.90
CA GLN A 610 -11.33 -20.29 21.69
C GLN A 610 -12.11 -20.85 22.90
N ARG A 611 -11.65 -21.96 23.48
CA ARG A 611 -12.26 -22.61 24.66
C ARG A 611 -12.11 -21.81 25.96
N THR A 612 -11.14 -20.90 26.04
CA THR A 612 -10.77 -20.15 27.26
C THR A 612 -11.03 -18.64 27.17
N THR A 613 -11.40 -18.12 26.00
CA THR A 613 -11.72 -16.70 25.78
C THR A 613 -13.11 -16.36 26.32
N ASN A 614 -13.21 -15.23 27.04
CA ASN A 614 -14.49 -14.65 27.47
C ASN A 614 -15.36 -14.28 26.23
N PRO A 615 -16.62 -14.74 26.12
CA PRO A 615 -17.55 -14.39 25.04
C PRO A 615 -17.69 -12.89 24.74
N GLU A 616 -17.45 -12.01 25.73
CA GLU A 616 -17.48 -10.55 25.54
C GLU A 616 -16.42 -10.04 24.53
N HIS A 617 -15.34 -10.80 24.28
CA HIS A 617 -14.30 -10.48 23.29
C HIS A 617 -14.73 -10.89 21.87
N ALA A 618 -15.87 -10.38 21.43
CA ALA A 618 -16.57 -10.80 20.20
C ALA A 618 -15.67 -10.81 18.94
N PHE A 619 -14.81 -9.80 18.74
CA PHE A 619 -13.90 -9.72 17.59
C PHE A 619 -12.88 -10.87 17.56
N LEU A 620 -12.23 -11.16 18.69
CA LEU A 620 -11.33 -12.31 18.83
C LEU A 620 -12.08 -13.62 18.58
N CYS A 621 -13.26 -13.81 19.18
CA CYS A 621 -14.10 -14.98 18.97
C CYS A 621 -14.48 -15.18 17.49
N ILE A 622 -14.86 -14.11 16.78
CA ILE A 622 -15.17 -14.15 15.34
C ILE A 622 -13.95 -14.57 14.51
N ASN A 623 -12.77 -14.02 14.79
CA ASN A 623 -11.53 -14.36 14.07
C ASN A 623 -11.10 -15.82 14.32
N LEU A 624 -11.20 -16.30 15.56
CA LEU A 624 -10.92 -17.70 15.92
C LEU A 624 -11.91 -18.66 15.23
N ASN A 625 -13.21 -18.39 15.35
CA ASN A 625 -14.26 -19.19 14.71
C ASN A 625 -14.05 -19.27 13.18
N SER A 626 -13.77 -18.14 12.53
CA SER A 626 -13.51 -18.08 11.09
C SER A 626 -12.23 -18.82 10.70
N THR A 627 -11.16 -18.72 11.50
CA THR A 627 -9.90 -19.43 11.25
C THR A 627 -10.09 -20.95 11.32
N LEU A 628 -10.79 -21.43 12.37
CA LEU A 628 -11.06 -22.86 12.55
C LEU A 628 -12.02 -23.43 11.50
N PHE A 629 -12.98 -22.61 11.05
CA PHE A 629 -13.86 -22.96 9.93
C PHE A 629 -13.09 -23.10 8.61
N ASN A 630 -12.22 -22.14 8.27
CA ASN A 630 -11.41 -22.20 7.04
C ASN A 630 -10.45 -23.42 7.02
N LEU A 631 -10.00 -23.86 8.20
CA LEU A 631 -9.20 -25.08 8.35
C LEU A 631 -10.03 -26.38 8.33
N GLY A 632 -11.37 -26.29 8.37
CA GLY A 632 -12.28 -27.43 8.40
C GLY A 632 -12.38 -28.13 9.76
N LEU A 633 -12.07 -27.42 10.85
CA LEU A 633 -12.03 -27.98 12.22
C LEU A 633 -13.31 -27.73 13.02
N THR A 634 -14.18 -26.83 12.57
CA THR A 634 -15.54 -26.66 13.09
C THR A 634 -16.56 -27.24 12.12
N LYS A 635 -17.33 -28.24 12.58
CA LYS A 635 -18.61 -28.57 11.94
C LYS A 635 -19.61 -27.45 12.23
N CYS A 636 -20.53 -27.21 11.32
CA CYS A 636 -21.60 -26.23 11.53
C CYS A 636 -22.57 -26.69 12.63
N ASN A 637 -22.30 -26.32 13.88
CA ASN A 637 -23.32 -26.28 14.91
C ASN A 637 -24.26 -25.12 14.58
N SER A 638 -25.29 -25.40 13.78
CA SER A 638 -26.42 -24.50 13.59
C SER A 638 -27.06 -24.24 14.95
N LEU A 639 -27.11 -22.97 15.36
CA LEU A 639 -27.72 -22.52 16.61
C LEU A 639 -29.24 -22.72 16.57
N VAL A 640 -29.68 -23.95 16.84
CA VAL A 640 -31.07 -24.23 17.20
C VAL A 640 -31.30 -23.62 18.58
N SER A 641 -31.94 -22.46 18.59
CA SER A 641 -32.32 -21.74 19.81
C SER A 641 -33.48 -22.43 20.54
N SER A 642 -33.22 -23.61 21.13
CA SER A 642 -34.14 -24.28 22.04
C SER A 642 -33.96 -23.75 23.48
N ALA A 643 -34.25 -22.46 23.66
CA ALA A 643 -34.29 -21.83 24.97
C ALA A 643 -35.68 -22.06 25.59
N SER A 644 -35.84 -23.18 26.30
CA SER A 644 -37.02 -23.51 27.07
C SER A 644 -36.62 -23.94 28.48
N HIS A 645 -36.46 -22.96 29.38
CA HIS A 645 -36.81 -23.00 30.81
C HIS A 645 -36.60 -21.62 31.46
#